data_AF-A0A519CIF0-F1
#
_entry.id   AF-A0A519CIF0-F1
#
_cell.length_a   1.000
_cell.length_b   1.000
_cell.length_c   1.000
_cell.angle_alpha   90.00
_cell.angle_beta   90.00
_cell.angle_gamma   90.00
#
_symmetry.space_group_name_H-M   'P 1'
#
loop_
_entity.id
_entity.type
_entity.pdbx_description
1 polymer ?
#
loop_
_entity_poly.entity_id
_entity_poly.type
_entity_poly.pdbx_seq_one_letter_code
_entity_poly.pdbx_strand_id
1 'polypeptide(L)'
;MRRTIVALIVISMLVPTALAEGEGTGALGWAASAGGFENEEIAGIITLDDGSTIIAGTFMTAISFEDGGIGATGFQNDFDMYLARANSSGNWTDYVGWGSQGDDGIDAIARLASGDFIIAGHFCLGTAGEACEANFTSGFNLSKNADSEEGDGFIGRVSFTDNGFEFIWLKSISNQNDISAQSIAISPSGAISVSILHRGLLEFDGLIIPGAGGVSLGIITYDENGQILWVNGIASPDGIEKFGGLCYSDSGYLHSVGTFIASIMFVDMKFAVGGSDFYVAQFDGDGNFTWTLTAGGEGDDWVNDCAVDSEGEIRLVGQFAQTATFGHLNVTSNGWWDLFHARASSNGAWEDVITAGGGGWETLESITIDNQDNAYVVGSYTGAFDLGLDTLPNIDSHGDKRDVVLAQLSSDDEWVWATAAGGSGDDRGLAIILGENNSPVIASTFEETAAFGNFSLTTAGQSDISLWLYARDQDNDGLTDGADNCQRVANPDQLDSDGDGFGDACDDDDDDDGVGDDWDDCNPGELGWQSSNSTDFDSDGCRDAGEDYDDDEDGILDTYDLCQTGSLGWLSTLENDENQDGCEDVDSDGDGIVDQLDTCPNLQDDQADLDGDGIGDACEDDTDGDTILDEFDNCLRDSPIWISENSNDHDGDGCRDEDRDSDDDNDGVLDLFDDCSQGEIGWNGSEDYDGDGCRDGIEDTDEDGDSYPDSEDNCPQGIIGVAGTGMDLDQDGCLDTTEDDDDDNDGVNDTDDDCQFTPSSQTADANGCSSTQIDNDGDGVNNLYDLCPATAPGQAVTSTGCDFKENEDTTQGVTEKESESNAAVWLFVIAGGMVAGAAYLTWGGKDEPEPEPEPESKLVAPIRPPELDED
;
A
#
# COMPACT_ATOMS: atom_id res chain seq x y z
N MET A 1 17.81 40.61 33.85
CA MET A 1 18.74 41.72 33.50
C MET A 1 20.10 41.11 33.15
N ARG A 2 20.59 41.25 31.90
CA ARG A 2 21.85 40.65 31.37
C ARG A 2 21.85 39.10 31.37
N ARG A 3 22.00 38.41 30.22
CA ARG A 3 23.14 38.29 29.28
C ARG A 3 24.38 37.64 29.90
N THR A 4 24.78 36.47 29.36
CA THR A 4 26.03 36.33 28.55
C THR A 4 26.11 35.00 27.79
N ILE A 5 26.53 35.07 26.52
CA ILE A 5 27.27 34.05 25.72
C ILE A 5 26.57 32.69 25.48
N VAL A 6 25.96 32.56 24.30
CA VAL A 6 26.52 31.76 23.19
C VAL A 6 26.43 32.63 21.93
N ALA A 7 27.52 32.74 21.17
CA ALA A 7 27.59 33.53 19.92
C ALA A 7 28.86 33.16 19.12
N LEU A 8 28.93 31.90 18.68
CA LEU A 8 29.93 31.31 17.80
C LEU A 8 29.35 29.97 17.29
N ILE A 9 29.80 29.48 16.13
CA ILE A 9 29.23 28.31 15.42
C ILE A 9 27.80 28.54 14.88
N VAL A 10 27.61 29.63 14.12
CA VAL A 10 26.63 29.70 13.01
C VAL A 10 27.34 30.31 11.78
N ILE A 11 28.52 29.76 11.47
CA ILE A 11 29.35 30.12 10.30
C ILE A 11 30.07 28.84 9.82
N SER A 12 29.31 27.87 9.32
CA SER A 12 29.85 26.68 8.63
C SER A 12 28.79 25.90 7.84
N MET A 13 27.84 26.58 7.19
CA MET A 13 26.95 26.02 6.16
C MET A 13 26.26 27.17 5.40
N LEU A 14 27.09 28.02 4.79
CA LEU A 14 26.66 28.78 3.62
C LEU A 14 26.95 27.90 2.40
N VAL A 15 26.06 26.93 2.16
CA VAL A 15 25.91 26.38 0.81
C VAL A 15 25.50 27.56 -0.07
N PRO A 16 26.21 27.85 -1.17
CA PRO A 16 25.75 28.87 -2.09
C PRO A 16 24.44 28.36 -2.71
N THR A 17 23.33 29.06 -2.46
CA THR A 17 22.18 28.97 -3.35
C THR A 17 22.57 29.66 -4.66
N ALA A 18 23.35 28.95 -5.47
CA ALA A 18 23.21 29.09 -6.90
C ALA A 18 21.74 28.78 -7.19
N LEU A 19 21.03 29.75 -7.77
CA LEU A 19 20.03 29.36 -8.74
C LEU A 19 20.83 28.67 -9.83
N ALA A 20 20.60 27.38 -10.04
CA ALA A 20 20.95 26.78 -11.30
C ALA A 20 20.11 27.50 -12.36
N GLU A 21 20.74 28.43 -13.09
CA GLU A 21 20.41 28.53 -14.51
C GLU A 21 20.66 27.12 -15.05
N GLY A 22 19.66 26.52 -15.71
CA GLY A 22 19.73 25.12 -16.08
C GLY A 22 20.93 24.84 -16.99
N GLU A 23 21.99 24.26 -16.42
CA GLU A 23 22.94 23.47 -17.18
C GLU A 23 22.17 22.21 -17.56
N GLY A 24 21.57 22.24 -18.76
CA GLY A 24 20.74 21.13 -19.24
C GLY A 24 21.57 19.85 -19.31
N THR A 25 20.90 18.72 -19.08
CA THR A 25 21.36 17.35 -19.37
C THR A 25 21.60 17.21 -20.88
N GLY A 26 22.69 17.83 -21.33
CA GLY A 26 23.00 17.98 -22.73
C GLY A 26 23.48 16.66 -23.30
N ALA A 27 22.90 16.27 -24.44
CA ALA A 27 23.16 15.00 -25.11
C ALA A 27 24.65 14.60 -25.05
N LEU A 28 24.87 13.43 -24.43
CA LEU A 28 26.10 12.67 -24.46
C LEU A 28 26.25 11.98 -25.84
N GLY A 29 27.33 11.22 -26.01
CA GLY A 29 27.65 10.60 -27.30
C GLY A 29 28.44 11.52 -28.23
N TRP A 30 28.13 11.48 -29.53
CA TRP A 30 28.88 12.18 -30.57
C TRP A 30 28.06 12.32 -31.87
N ALA A 31 28.44 13.27 -32.73
CA ALA A 31 27.96 13.31 -34.12
C ALA A 31 29.11 13.57 -35.10
N ALA A 32 29.01 12.98 -36.28
CA ALA A 32 30.00 13.01 -37.35
C ALA A 32 29.32 13.19 -38.72
N SER A 33 30.00 13.81 -39.68
CA SER A 33 29.52 13.90 -41.06
C SER A 33 30.55 13.41 -42.08
N ALA A 34 30.06 13.01 -43.25
CA ALA A 34 30.85 12.74 -44.44
C ALA A 34 30.05 13.16 -45.68
N GLY A 35 30.72 13.62 -46.73
CA GLY A 35 30.00 14.18 -47.88
C GLY A 35 30.90 14.75 -48.97
N GLY A 36 30.26 15.20 -50.05
CA GLY A 36 30.89 15.60 -51.30
C GLY A 36 30.62 17.06 -51.68
N PHE A 37 30.28 17.26 -52.95
CA PHE A 37 29.75 18.53 -53.46
C PHE A 37 28.33 18.40 -54.02
N GLU A 38 27.81 17.18 -54.08
CA GLU A 38 26.53 16.86 -54.71
C GLU A 38 25.61 16.21 -53.67
N ASN A 39 25.11 15.00 -53.91
CA ASN A 39 24.22 14.29 -52.98
C ASN A 39 24.80 12.90 -52.69
N GLU A 40 24.75 12.52 -51.42
CA GLU A 40 25.03 11.18 -50.93
C GLU A 40 23.75 10.56 -50.35
N GLU A 41 23.51 9.27 -50.59
CA GLU A 41 22.34 8.54 -50.03
C GLU A 41 22.79 7.46 -49.03
N ILE A 42 21.88 7.05 -48.15
CA ILE A 42 22.11 6.07 -47.08
C ILE A 42 21.20 4.87 -47.30
N ALA A 43 21.78 3.67 -47.21
CA ALA A 43 21.10 2.37 -47.33
C ALA A 43 20.86 1.69 -45.97
N GLY A 44 21.58 2.12 -44.93
CA GLY A 44 21.45 1.60 -43.58
C GLY A 44 22.76 1.63 -42.80
N ILE A 45 22.69 1.24 -41.54
CA ILE A 45 23.80 1.19 -40.58
C ILE A 45 23.78 -0.13 -39.80
N ILE A 46 24.95 -0.53 -39.32
CA ILE A 46 25.11 -1.63 -38.36
C ILE A 46 26.17 -1.30 -37.31
N THR A 47 25.99 -1.81 -36.10
CA THR A 47 26.90 -1.67 -34.95
C THR A 47 27.65 -2.98 -34.70
N LEU A 48 28.96 -2.90 -34.50
CA LEU A 48 29.86 -4.04 -34.26
C LEU A 48 30.17 -4.22 -32.76
N ASP A 49 30.69 -5.40 -32.40
CA ASP A 49 31.07 -5.77 -31.02
C ASP A 49 32.20 -4.93 -30.38
N ASP A 50 32.75 -3.94 -31.10
CA ASP A 50 33.71 -2.95 -30.59
C ASP A 50 33.17 -1.50 -30.61
N GLY A 51 31.84 -1.37 -30.62
CA GLY A 51 31.10 -0.10 -30.62
C GLY A 51 31.24 0.73 -31.89
N SER A 52 31.95 0.23 -32.91
CA SER A 52 32.05 0.90 -34.20
C SER A 52 30.79 0.74 -35.04
N THR A 53 30.41 1.79 -35.76
CA THR A 53 29.28 1.79 -36.69
C THR A 53 29.80 1.70 -38.13
N ILE A 54 29.28 0.75 -38.91
CA ILE A 54 29.42 0.73 -40.36
C ILE A 54 28.17 1.37 -40.98
N ILE A 55 28.37 2.26 -41.95
CA ILE A 55 27.33 2.85 -42.80
C ILE A 55 27.52 2.42 -44.26
N ALA A 56 26.42 2.20 -44.96
CA ALA A 56 26.37 1.85 -46.38
C ALA A 56 25.50 2.84 -47.18
N GLY A 57 25.80 3.02 -48.46
CA GLY A 57 24.99 3.87 -49.34
C GLY A 57 25.61 4.15 -50.71
N THR A 58 25.21 5.27 -51.33
CA THR A 58 25.62 5.70 -52.68
C THR A 58 26.14 7.15 -52.72
N PHE A 59 26.99 7.49 -53.71
CA PHE A 59 27.56 8.84 -53.86
C PHE A 59 27.81 9.20 -55.35
N MET A 60 27.54 10.45 -55.74
CA MET A 60 27.51 10.85 -57.17
C MET A 60 28.86 11.26 -57.79
N THR A 61 29.82 11.77 -57.02
CA THR A 61 31.14 12.17 -57.58
C THR A 61 32.31 11.93 -56.66
N ALA A 62 32.23 12.32 -55.39
CA ALA A 62 33.24 11.98 -54.38
C ALA A 62 32.70 12.26 -52.96
N ILE A 63 32.67 11.23 -52.11
CA ILE A 63 32.37 11.37 -50.68
C ILE A 63 33.68 11.44 -49.87
N SER A 64 33.77 12.41 -48.96
CA SER A 64 34.94 12.71 -48.13
C SER A 64 34.69 12.35 -46.67
N PHE A 65 35.61 11.57 -46.11
CA PHE A 65 35.67 11.17 -44.70
C PHE A 65 36.87 11.90 -44.07
N GLU A 66 36.63 13.10 -43.55
CA GLU A 66 37.63 14.03 -43.01
C GLU A 66 38.83 14.28 -43.96
N ASP A 67 40.02 13.78 -43.60
CA ASP A 67 41.31 13.99 -44.30
C ASP A 67 41.47 13.11 -45.57
N GLY A 68 40.47 12.27 -45.88
CA GLY A 68 40.47 11.35 -47.03
C GLY A 68 39.08 11.16 -47.65
N GLY A 69 38.98 10.24 -48.62
CA GLY A 69 37.73 10.01 -49.35
C GLY A 69 37.91 9.13 -50.59
N ILE A 70 36.79 8.88 -51.27
CA ILE A 70 36.66 8.09 -52.49
C ILE A 70 36.03 8.93 -53.60
N GLY A 71 36.21 8.52 -54.85
CA GLY A 71 35.72 9.25 -56.03
C GLY A 71 35.14 8.29 -57.05
N ALA A 72 34.03 8.69 -57.66
CA ALA A 72 33.19 7.83 -58.50
C ALA A 72 33.92 7.38 -59.78
N THR A 73 33.43 6.28 -60.34
CA THR A 73 33.94 5.67 -61.56
C THR A 73 33.01 5.99 -62.73
N GLY A 74 32.85 5.09 -63.71
CA GLY A 74 31.89 5.28 -64.81
C GLY A 74 31.95 6.60 -65.61
N PHE A 75 30.79 7.25 -65.71
CA PHE A 75 30.50 8.43 -66.50
C PHE A 75 30.63 9.74 -65.70
N GLN A 76 29.80 10.74 -66.03
CA GLN A 76 29.69 11.99 -65.27
C GLN A 76 28.25 12.05 -64.76
N ASN A 77 28.10 12.14 -63.44
CA ASN A 77 26.83 11.91 -62.72
C ASN A 77 26.36 10.43 -62.81
N ASP A 78 27.28 9.47 -62.69
CA ASP A 78 26.94 8.11 -62.22
C ASP A 78 26.91 8.13 -60.67
N PHE A 79 26.23 7.18 -60.03
CA PHE A 79 26.41 6.90 -58.60
C PHE A 79 27.32 5.68 -58.44
N ASP A 80 28.28 5.78 -57.52
CA ASP A 80 29.08 4.65 -57.03
C ASP A 80 28.60 4.28 -55.60
N MET A 81 28.81 3.04 -55.16
CA MET A 81 28.45 2.57 -53.82
C MET A 81 29.61 2.70 -52.82
N TYR A 82 29.30 2.88 -51.53
CA TYR A 82 30.30 2.97 -50.46
C TYR A 82 29.99 2.14 -49.21
N LEU A 83 31.05 1.75 -48.50
CA LEU A 83 31.02 1.37 -47.10
C LEU A 83 32.01 2.25 -46.32
N ALA A 84 31.61 2.73 -45.15
CA ALA A 84 32.48 3.48 -44.25
C ALA A 84 32.26 3.08 -42.79
N ARG A 85 33.27 3.29 -41.94
CA ARG A 85 33.28 2.89 -40.54
C ARG A 85 33.70 4.04 -39.63
N ALA A 86 32.79 4.44 -38.74
CA ALA A 86 33.09 5.30 -37.60
C ALA A 86 33.42 4.44 -36.37
N ASN A 87 34.42 4.84 -35.56
CA ASN A 87 34.64 4.20 -34.25
C ASN A 87 33.61 4.64 -33.21
N SER A 88 33.57 4.00 -32.04
CA SER A 88 32.69 4.36 -30.91
C SER A 88 32.86 5.77 -30.34
N SER A 89 33.78 6.57 -30.90
CA SER A 89 33.96 8.00 -30.61
C SER A 89 33.68 8.91 -31.82
N GLY A 90 33.00 8.40 -32.85
CA GLY A 90 32.55 9.16 -34.03
C GLY A 90 33.63 9.54 -35.05
N ASN A 91 34.85 9.00 -34.96
CA ASN A 91 35.92 9.34 -35.91
C ASN A 91 35.89 8.34 -37.08
N TRP A 92 35.99 8.82 -38.32
CA TRP A 92 36.07 7.93 -39.47
C TRP A 92 37.41 7.18 -39.48
N THR A 93 37.36 5.86 -39.63
CA THR A 93 38.53 4.97 -39.50
C THR A 93 38.85 4.24 -40.79
N ASP A 94 37.84 3.66 -41.44
CA ASP A 94 37.97 2.85 -42.64
C ASP A 94 36.87 3.22 -43.65
N TYR A 95 37.17 3.19 -44.94
CA TYR A 95 36.18 3.38 -46.01
C TYR A 95 36.63 2.72 -47.31
N VAL A 96 35.67 2.31 -48.14
CA VAL A 96 35.87 1.72 -49.47
C VAL A 96 34.70 2.11 -50.39
N GLY A 97 34.97 2.20 -51.68
CA GLY A 97 33.96 2.47 -52.71
C GLY A 97 34.15 1.61 -53.95
N TRP A 98 33.03 1.33 -54.62
CA TRP A 98 32.95 0.47 -55.80
C TRP A 98 31.97 1.05 -56.83
N GLY A 99 32.18 0.74 -58.10
CA GLY A 99 31.34 1.19 -59.20
C GLY A 99 31.80 0.63 -60.55
N SER A 100 31.12 1.03 -61.61
CA SER A 100 31.23 0.42 -62.94
C SER A 100 31.01 1.42 -64.08
N GLN A 101 29.80 1.46 -64.65
CA GLN A 101 29.23 2.44 -65.57
C GLN A 101 27.72 2.40 -65.38
N GLY A 102 27.08 3.55 -65.24
CA GLY A 102 25.68 3.64 -64.82
C GLY A 102 25.54 3.70 -63.30
N ASP A 103 24.33 3.42 -62.84
CA ASP A 103 23.92 3.58 -61.44
C ASP A 103 24.30 2.30 -60.63
N ASP A 104 25.12 2.48 -59.59
CA ASP A 104 25.68 1.43 -58.74
C ASP A 104 25.46 1.76 -57.25
N GLY A 105 24.71 0.94 -56.52
CA GLY A 105 24.34 1.20 -55.14
C GLY A 105 24.33 -0.04 -54.23
N ILE A 106 24.63 0.16 -52.95
CA ILE A 106 24.14 -0.72 -51.88
C ILE A 106 22.76 -0.18 -51.51
N ASP A 107 21.75 -1.05 -51.44
CA ASP A 107 20.37 -0.68 -51.09
C ASP A 107 20.00 -1.11 -49.67
N ALA A 108 20.70 -2.11 -49.09
CA ALA A 108 20.48 -2.59 -47.73
C ALA A 108 21.74 -3.24 -47.11
N ILE A 109 21.85 -3.20 -45.78
CA ILE A 109 22.91 -3.82 -44.97
C ILE A 109 22.32 -4.46 -43.70
N ALA A 110 22.81 -5.63 -43.27
CA ALA A 110 22.43 -6.24 -41.98
C ALA A 110 23.58 -7.08 -41.39
N ARG A 111 23.67 -7.15 -40.06
CA ARG A 111 24.75 -7.83 -39.32
C ARG A 111 24.40 -9.29 -38.98
N LEU A 112 25.38 -10.18 -39.11
CA LEU A 112 25.32 -11.55 -38.58
C LEU A 112 25.88 -11.60 -37.15
N ALA A 113 25.35 -12.50 -36.31
CA ALA A 113 25.88 -12.81 -34.97
C ALA A 113 27.35 -13.31 -34.95
N SER A 114 27.95 -13.54 -36.13
CA SER A 114 29.38 -13.86 -36.29
C SER A 114 30.32 -12.63 -36.33
N GLY A 115 29.77 -11.41 -36.35
CA GLY A 115 30.51 -10.16 -36.59
C GLY A 115 30.71 -9.81 -38.07
N ASP A 116 30.51 -10.77 -38.98
CA ASP A 116 30.34 -10.49 -40.41
C ASP A 116 28.99 -9.78 -40.69
N PHE A 117 28.82 -9.25 -41.89
CA PHE A 117 27.58 -8.63 -42.33
C PHE A 117 27.26 -8.93 -43.79
N ILE A 118 26.00 -8.72 -44.17
CA ILE A 118 25.48 -8.89 -45.52
C ILE A 118 25.20 -7.51 -46.11
N ILE A 119 25.58 -7.31 -47.36
CA ILE A 119 25.11 -6.19 -48.19
C ILE A 119 24.35 -6.72 -49.39
N ALA A 120 23.31 -6.00 -49.79
CA ALA A 120 22.56 -6.22 -51.02
C ALA A 120 22.34 -4.89 -51.74
N GLY A 121 22.24 -4.93 -53.06
CA GLY A 121 22.24 -3.71 -53.86
C GLY A 121 22.02 -3.96 -55.35
N HIS A 122 22.34 -2.96 -56.16
CA HIS A 122 22.27 -2.98 -57.61
C HIS A 122 23.57 -2.50 -58.26
N PHE A 123 23.83 -2.95 -59.49
CA PHE A 123 24.99 -2.53 -60.26
C PHE A 123 24.70 -2.44 -61.76
N CYS A 124 25.47 -1.61 -62.47
CA CYS A 124 25.36 -1.36 -63.91
C CYS A 124 23.97 -0.86 -64.37
N LEU A 125 23.18 -0.21 -63.50
CA LEU A 125 21.79 0.15 -63.82
C LEU A 125 21.72 1.32 -64.82
N GLY A 126 20.75 1.25 -65.74
CA GLY A 126 20.59 2.19 -66.86
C GLY A 126 21.51 1.95 -68.07
N THR A 127 22.27 0.84 -68.10
CA THR A 127 23.21 0.53 -69.20
C THR A 127 22.64 -0.32 -70.35
N ALA A 128 21.32 -0.34 -70.56
CA ALA A 128 20.74 -1.16 -71.63
C ALA A 128 21.27 -0.84 -73.03
N GLY A 129 21.90 -1.84 -73.64
CA GLY A 129 22.55 -1.79 -74.96
C GLY A 129 24.08 -1.87 -74.90
N GLU A 130 24.70 -1.74 -73.73
CA GLU A 130 26.14 -1.76 -73.53
C GLU A 130 26.57 -2.84 -72.51
N ALA A 131 27.84 -3.24 -72.54
CA ALA A 131 28.38 -4.26 -71.64
C ALA A 131 29.07 -3.63 -70.43
N CYS A 132 28.76 -4.10 -69.22
CA CYS A 132 29.20 -3.51 -67.96
C CYS A 132 29.66 -4.56 -66.92
N GLU A 133 30.62 -4.18 -66.08
CA GLU A 133 31.30 -5.02 -65.08
C GLU A 133 31.67 -4.18 -63.85
N ALA A 134 31.15 -4.56 -62.67
CA ALA A 134 31.53 -4.01 -61.37
C ALA A 134 32.65 -4.84 -60.73
N ASN A 135 33.66 -4.16 -60.16
CA ASN A 135 34.88 -4.78 -59.67
C ASN A 135 35.11 -4.42 -58.21
N PHE A 136 34.74 -5.33 -57.31
CA PHE A 136 34.75 -5.10 -55.87
C PHE A 136 36.16 -5.30 -55.29
N THR A 137 36.69 -6.53 -55.38
CA THR A 137 38.02 -6.89 -54.85
C THR A 137 38.68 -7.97 -55.71
N SER A 138 39.97 -8.28 -55.46
CA SER A 138 40.74 -9.18 -56.31
C SER A 138 40.29 -10.65 -56.24
N GLY A 139 39.27 -10.98 -57.02
CA GLY A 139 38.59 -12.29 -57.03
C GLY A 139 37.07 -12.19 -57.14
N PHE A 140 36.51 -11.01 -56.87
CA PHE A 140 35.07 -10.72 -56.85
C PHE A 140 34.76 -9.60 -57.85
N ASN A 141 34.50 -10.01 -59.09
CA ASN A 141 34.00 -9.17 -60.18
C ASN A 141 32.59 -9.69 -60.53
N LEU A 142 31.62 -8.78 -60.68
CA LEU A 142 30.31 -9.10 -61.25
C LEU A 142 30.22 -8.50 -62.65
N SER A 143 29.72 -9.27 -63.61
CA SER A 143 29.43 -8.81 -64.96
C SER A 143 27.94 -8.98 -65.21
N LYS A 144 27.35 -7.99 -65.87
CA LYS A 144 25.94 -8.00 -66.26
C LYS A 144 25.62 -9.25 -67.10
N ASN A 145 24.51 -9.94 -66.81
CA ASN A 145 24.17 -11.21 -67.45
C ASN A 145 24.01 -11.10 -68.98
N ALA A 146 23.40 -10.02 -69.49
CA ALA A 146 23.40 -9.67 -70.91
C ALA A 146 23.36 -8.15 -71.17
N ASP A 147 24.08 -7.71 -72.21
CA ASP A 147 24.14 -6.32 -72.71
C ASP A 147 22.77 -5.66 -73.02
N SER A 148 21.67 -6.42 -73.04
CA SER A 148 20.32 -5.93 -73.36
C SER A 148 19.42 -5.68 -72.15
N GLU A 149 19.89 -5.96 -70.95
CA GLU A 149 19.18 -5.83 -69.67
C GLU A 149 19.44 -4.40 -69.11
N GLU A 150 18.67 -3.91 -68.12
CA GLU A 150 18.84 -2.52 -67.62
C GLU A 150 19.91 -2.40 -66.53
N GLY A 151 19.95 -3.34 -65.57
CA GLY A 151 20.96 -3.49 -64.52
C GLY A 151 20.80 -4.87 -63.86
N ASP A 152 21.74 -5.26 -63.00
CA ASP A 152 21.66 -6.51 -62.22
C ASP A 152 21.73 -6.17 -60.71
N GLY A 153 21.01 -6.94 -59.89
CA GLY A 153 21.15 -6.89 -58.43
C GLY A 153 22.36 -7.68 -57.94
N PHE A 154 22.76 -7.48 -56.68
CA PHE A 154 23.76 -8.31 -56.00
C PHE A 154 23.44 -8.57 -54.53
N ILE A 155 24.09 -9.60 -53.98
CA ILE A 155 24.15 -9.90 -52.54
C ILE A 155 25.52 -10.49 -52.20
N GLY A 156 26.13 -10.04 -51.10
CA GLY A 156 27.41 -10.56 -50.62
C GLY A 156 27.57 -10.53 -49.11
N ARG A 157 28.31 -11.50 -48.58
CA ARG A 157 28.79 -11.52 -47.18
C ARG A 157 30.17 -10.88 -47.12
N VAL A 158 30.32 -9.89 -46.26
CA VAL A 158 31.54 -9.10 -46.02
C VAL A 158 31.99 -9.32 -44.58
N SER A 159 33.30 -9.39 -44.40
CA SER A 159 33.97 -9.43 -43.10
C SER A 159 34.82 -8.19 -42.94
N PHE A 160 34.89 -7.63 -41.72
CA PHE A 160 35.83 -6.54 -41.41
C PHE A 160 37.08 -7.11 -40.72
N THR A 161 38.26 -6.76 -41.21
CA THR A 161 39.54 -7.40 -40.81
C THR A 161 40.67 -6.38 -40.65
N ASP A 162 41.85 -6.82 -40.19
CA ASP A 162 43.11 -6.05 -40.21
C ASP A 162 43.48 -5.47 -41.60
N ASN A 163 42.88 -5.97 -42.69
CA ASN A 163 43.06 -5.48 -44.07
C ASN A 163 41.94 -4.53 -44.53
N GLY A 164 40.95 -4.25 -43.69
CA GLY A 164 39.68 -3.61 -44.03
C GLY A 164 38.61 -4.61 -44.47
N PHE A 165 37.69 -4.16 -45.32
CA PHE A 165 36.55 -4.93 -45.81
C PHE A 165 36.96 -6.03 -46.81
N GLU A 166 36.71 -7.30 -46.46
CA GLU A 166 36.96 -8.47 -47.31
C GLU A 166 35.67 -9.25 -47.61
N PHE A 167 35.39 -9.55 -48.88
CA PHE A 167 34.25 -10.40 -49.27
C PHE A 167 34.54 -11.88 -48.99
N ILE A 168 33.61 -12.56 -48.32
CA ILE A 168 33.60 -14.02 -48.13
C ILE A 168 32.93 -14.69 -49.35
N TRP A 169 31.78 -14.17 -49.77
CA TRP A 169 31.11 -14.55 -51.01
C TRP A 169 30.30 -13.38 -51.58
N LEU A 170 30.06 -13.40 -52.90
CA LEU A 170 29.30 -12.40 -53.65
C LEU A 170 28.56 -13.09 -54.81
N LYS A 171 27.35 -12.63 -55.12
CA LYS A 171 26.45 -13.16 -56.16
C LYS A 171 25.77 -12.00 -56.90
N SER A 172 25.48 -12.18 -58.19
CA SER A 172 24.55 -11.33 -58.94
C SER A 172 23.16 -11.98 -59.06
N ILE A 173 22.12 -11.17 -59.18
CA ILE A 173 20.71 -11.51 -59.36
C ILE A 173 20.23 -10.75 -60.60
N SER A 174 19.77 -11.42 -61.66
CA SER A 174 19.58 -10.81 -63.00
C SER A 174 18.19 -11.03 -63.60
N ASN A 175 17.68 -10.04 -64.34
CA ASN A 175 16.46 -10.16 -65.17
C ASN A 175 16.48 -9.15 -66.33
N GLN A 176 15.39 -9.05 -67.12
CA GLN A 176 15.30 -8.18 -68.31
C GLN A 176 14.96 -6.70 -68.03
N ASN A 177 14.81 -6.32 -66.76
CA ASN A 177 14.40 -5.00 -66.29
C ASN A 177 15.25 -4.63 -65.07
N ASP A 178 15.05 -3.41 -64.56
CA ASP A 178 15.60 -2.92 -63.30
C ASP A 178 15.44 -3.94 -62.14
N ILE A 179 16.46 -3.97 -61.27
CA ILE A 179 16.50 -4.69 -59.99
C ILE A 179 17.14 -3.77 -58.96
N SER A 180 16.58 -3.74 -57.74
CA SER A 180 17.24 -3.25 -56.53
C SER A 180 16.93 -4.20 -55.37
N ALA A 181 17.70 -4.16 -54.29
CA ALA A 181 17.23 -4.69 -53.01
C ALA A 181 16.31 -3.67 -52.31
N GLN A 182 15.69 -4.09 -51.21
CA GLN A 182 14.89 -3.24 -50.33
C GLN A 182 15.32 -3.41 -48.87
N SER A 183 15.37 -4.65 -48.37
CA SER A 183 15.73 -4.92 -46.98
C SER A 183 16.40 -6.29 -46.81
N ILE A 184 17.12 -6.47 -45.71
CA ILE A 184 17.78 -7.71 -45.32
C ILE A 184 17.43 -7.99 -43.85
N ALA A 185 16.92 -9.18 -43.55
CA ALA A 185 16.70 -9.64 -42.19
C ALA A 185 17.49 -10.93 -41.92
N ILE A 186 18.05 -11.02 -40.72
CA ILE A 186 18.80 -12.18 -40.24
C ILE A 186 17.96 -12.89 -39.20
N SER A 187 17.67 -14.18 -39.42
CA SER A 187 16.94 -14.99 -38.43
C SER A 187 17.81 -15.31 -37.21
N PRO A 188 17.20 -15.64 -36.06
CA PRO A 188 17.91 -16.22 -34.90
C PRO A 188 18.75 -17.47 -35.23
N SER A 189 18.44 -18.15 -36.34
CA SER A 189 19.18 -19.33 -36.84
C SER A 189 20.40 -19.02 -37.72
N GLY A 190 20.66 -17.74 -38.03
CA GLY A 190 21.72 -17.30 -38.95
C GLY A 190 21.35 -17.38 -40.44
N ALA A 191 20.13 -17.79 -40.80
CA ALA A 191 19.62 -17.66 -42.16
C ALA A 191 19.42 -16.18 -42.54
N ILE A 192 19.71 -15.85 -43.81
CA ILE A 192 19.76 -14.50 -44.37
C ILE A 192 18.60 -14.34 -45.37
N SER A 193 17.58 -13.56 -45.05
CA SER A 193 16.50 -13.21 -45.99
C SER A 193 16.74 -11.85 -46.60
N VAL A 194 16.61 -11.74 -47.93
CA VAL A 194 16.71 -10.47 -48.66
C VAL A 194 15.48 -10.27 -49.52
N SER A 195 14.89 -9.07 -49.45
CA SER A 195 13.83 -8.63 -50.34
C SER A 195 14.39 -7.86 -51.52
N ILE A 196 13.93 -8.22 -52.73
CA ILE A 196 14.40 -7.73 -54.02
C ILE A 196 13.21 -7.17 -54.80
N LEU A 197 13.29 -5.91 -55.22
CA LEU A 197 12.30 -5.26 -56.07
C LEU A 197 12.61 -5.60 -57.53
N HIS A 198 11.63 -6.18 -58.25
CA HIS A 198 11.79 -6.59 -59.64
C HIS A 198 10.52 -6.38 -60.49
N ARG A 199 10.67 -6.35 -61.82
CA ARG A 199 9.54 -6.42 -62.77
C ARG A 199 9.62 -7.68 -63.61
N GLY A 200 8.47 -8.26 -63.95
CA GLY A 200 8.41 -9.56 -64.64
C GLY A 200 8.96 -10.72 -63.81
N LEU A 201 9.31 -11.83 -64.48
CA LEU A 201 9.84 -13.02 -63.82
C LEU A 201 11.32 -12.84 -63.46
N LEU A 202 11.68 -13.22 -62.24
CA LEU A 202 13.06 -13.36 -61.79
C LEU A 202 13.42 -14.86 -61.77
N GLU A 203 14.48 -15.24 -62.50
CA GLU A 203 14.97 -16.64 -62.58
C GLU A 203 16.38 -16.71 -61.96
N PHE A 204 16.55 -17.48 -60.88
CA PHE A 204 17.79 -17.50 -60.10
C PHE A 204 18.11 -18.92 -59.63
N ASP A 205 19.33 -19.41 -59.94
CA ASP A 205 19.78 -20.80 -59.76
C ASP A 205 18.79 -21.90 -60.25
N GLY A 206 17.90 -21.56 -61.19
CA GLY A 206 16.86 -22.43 -61.75
C GLY A 206 15.56 -22.47 -60.94
N LEU A 207 15.44 -21.67 -59.87
CA LEU A 207 14.20 -21.28 -59.23
C LEU A 207 13.57 -20.10 -60.00
N ILE A 208 12.26 -19.92 -59.88
CA ILE A 208 11.51 -18.85 -60.54
C ILE A 208 10.63 -18.14 -59.51
N ILE A 209 10.83 -16.84 -59.34
CA ILE A 209 9.98 -15.97 -58.52
C ILE A 209 8.98 -15.26 -59.45
N PRO A 210 7.67 -15.29 -59.15
CA PRO A 210 6.66 -14.64 -59.96
C PRO A 210 6.69 -13.12 -59.75
N GLY A 211 6.63 -12.35 -60.83
CA GLY A 211 6.41 -10.90 -60.80
C GLY A 211 5.56 -10.45 -61.98
N ALA A 212 5.06 -9.23 -61.91
CA ALA A 212 4.01 -8.72 -62.80
C ALA A 212 4.51 -7.55 -63.69
N GLY A 213 3.59 -6.64 -64.05
CA GLY A 213 3.90 -5.46 -64.89
C GLY A 213 4.45 -4.29 -64.08
N GLY A 214 3.84 -4.01 -62.93
CA GLY A 214 4.42 -3.17 -61.88
C GLY A 214 5.58 -3.84 -61.15
N VAL A 215 6.19 -3.09 -60.24
CA VAL A 215 7.22 -3.61 -59.32
C VAL A 215 6.58 -4.65 -58.41
N SER A 216 7.27 -5.78 -58.24
CA SER A 216 6.90 -6.92 -57.41
C SER A 216 8.06 -7.26 -56.48
N LEU A 217 7.78 -7.89 -55.33
CA LEU A 217 8.80 -8.22 -54.35
C LEU A 217 9.16 -9.71 -54.44
N GLY A 218 10.45 -10.02 -54.57
CA GLY A 218 10.99 -11.36 -54.46
C GLY A 218 11.77 -11.52 -53.16
N ILE A 219 11.47 -12.55 -52.37
CA ILE A 219 12.17 -12.84 -51.12
C ILE A 219 13.05 -14.08 -51.36
N ILE A 220 14.35 -13.93 -51.12
CA ILE A 220 15.35 -15.00 -51.27
C ILE A 220 16.05 -15.21 -49.93
N THR A 221 15.97 -16.44 -49.41
CA THR A 221 16.55 -16.80 -48.11
C THR A 221 17.73 -17.75 -48.31
N TYR A 222 18.88 -17.42 -47.70
CA TYR A 222 20.15 -18.12 -47.83
C TYR A 222 20.64 -18.67 -46.49
N ASP A 223 21.52 -19.68 -46.53
CA ASP A 223 22.41 -20.00 -45.42
C ASP A 223 23.63 -19.07 -45.38
N GLU A 224 24.37 -19.11 -44.26
CA GLU A 224 25.61 -18.36 -44.07
C GLU A 224 26.68 -18.56 -45.17
N ASN A 225 26.63 -19.66 -45.94
CA ASN A 225 27.53 -19.98 -47.04
C ASN A 225 27.02 -19.47 -48.42
N GLY A 226 25.86 -18.81 -48.46
CA GLY A 226 25.21 -18.37 -49.70
C GLY A 226 24.55 -19.50 -50.47
N GLN A 227 24.11 -20.58 -49.83
CA GLN A 227 23.22 -21.59 -50.45
C GLN A 227 21.78 -21.19 -50.21
N ILE A 228 20.95 -21.21 -51.26
CA ILE A 228 19.53 -20.86 -51.14
C ILE A 228 18.82 -21.94 -50.31
N LEU A 229 18.09 -21.51 -49.28
CA LEU A 229 17.20 -22.34 -48.47
C LEU A 229 15.81 -22.39 -49.11
N TRP A 230 15.20 -21.24 -49.37
CA TRP A 230 13.91 -21.10 -50.05
C TRP A 230 13.79 -19.76 -50.80
N VAL A 231 12.77 -19.66 -51.67
CA VAL A 231 12.36 -18.41 -52.33
C VAL A 231 10.83 -18.29 -52.36
N ASN A 232 10.32 -17.06 -52.26
CA ASN A 232 8.91 -16.74 -52.49
C ASN A 232 8.81 -15.34 -53.15
N GLY A 233 7.61 -14.89 -53.50
CA GLY A 233 7.40 -13.54 -54.04
C GLY A 233 5.96 -13.06 -54.01
N ILE A 234 5.81 -11.75 -53.87
CA ILE A 234 4.55 -11.02 -53.78
C ILE A 234 4.40 -10.20 -55.06
N ALA A 235 3.46 -10.60 -55.91
CA ALA A 235 3.28 -10.01 -57.24
C ALA A 235 2.28 -8.85 -57.20
N SER A 236 2.71 -7.64 -57.57
CA SER A 236 1.81 -6.48 -57.72
C SER A 236 1.69 -6.08 -59.20
N PRO A 237 0.49 -6.24 -59.81
CA PRO A 237 0.25 -5.84 -61.20
C PRO A 237 0.51 -4.36 -61.48
N ASP A 238 0.27 -3.50 -60.49
CA ASP A 238 0.28 -2.05 -60.60
C ASP A 238 1.54 -1.43 -59.94
N GLY A 239 1.95 -1.90 -58.76
CA GLY A 239 3.25 -1.60 -58.14
C GLY A 239 3.35 -1.91 -56.64
N ILE A 240 4.57 -2.13 -56.17
CA ILE A 240 5.02 -2.02 -54.77
C ILE A 240 6.00 -0.84 -54.74
N GLU A 241 5.86 0.05 -53.77
CA GLU A 241 6.76 1.20 -53.59
C GLU A 241 8.09 0.76 -52.96
N LYS A 242 9.11 1.62 -52.98
CA LYS A 242 10.44 1.23 -52.47
C LYS A 242 10.51 1.04 -50.95
N PHE A 243 9.57 1.65 -50.21
CA PHE A 243 9.52 1.62 -48.74
C PHE A 243 8.89 0.32 -48.21
N GLY A 244 9.36 -0.13 -47.05
CA GLY A 244 9.02 -1.42 -46.44
C GLY A 244 10.26 -2.20 -46.00
N GLY A 245 10.08 -3.06 -45.00
CA GLY A 245 11.14 -3.80 -44.32
C GLY A 245 10.94 -5.31 -44.28
N LEU A 246 11.96 -5.99 -43.76
CA LEU A 246 11.93 -7.38 -43.32
C LEU A 246 12.32 -7.43 -41.85
N CYS A 247 11.56 -8.14 -41.03
CA CYS A 247 11.86 -8.35 -39.61
C CYS A 247 11.61 -9.81 -39.21
N TYR A 248 12.34 -10.32 -38.21
CA TYR A 248 12.21 -11.69 -37.72
C TYR A 248 11.68 -11.69 -36.28
N SER A 249 10.82 -12.66 -35.97
CA SER A 249 10.52 -13.05 -34.60
C SER A 249 11.59 -14.01 -34.07
N ASP A 250 11.78 -14.06 -32.75
CA ASP A 250 12.67 -15.03 -32.10
C ASP A 250 12.23 -16.49 -32.27
N SER A 251 10.92 -16.72 -32.44
CA SER A 251 10.37 -18.01 -32.84
C SER A 251 10.67 -18.39 -34.31
N GLY A 252 11.32 -17.50 -35.08
CA GLY A 252 11.90 -17.78 -36.40
C GLY A 252 10.98 -17.54 -37.59
N TYR A 253 9.80 -16.93 -37.41
CA TYR A 253 8.97 -16.47 -38.52
C TYR A 253 9.51 -15.16 -39.09
N LEU A 254 9.58 -15.08 -40.42
CA LEU A 254 9.90 -13.85 -41.15
C LEU A 254 8.62 -13.05 -41.38
N HIS A 255 8.68 -11.75 -41.15
CA HIS A 255 7.66 -10.79 -41.54
C HIS A 255 8.19 -9.90 -42.67
N SER A 256 7.33 -9.58 -43.63
CA SER A 256 7.61 -8.61 -44.69
C SER A 256 6.50 -7.57 -44.71
N VAL A 257 6.91 -6.30 -44.74
CA VAL A 257 6.00 -5.15 -44.76
C VAL A 257 6.30 -4.30 -45.98
N GLY A 258 5.28 -3.66 -46.53
CA GLY A 258 5.51 -2.75 -47.65
C GLY A 258 4.25 -2.08 -48.17
N THR A 259 4.46 -1.06 -48.98
CA THR A 259 3.42 -0.19 -49.52
C THR A 259 3.10 -0.58 -50.97
N PHE A 260 1.82 -0.64 -51.35
CA PHE A 260 1.38 -1.10 -52.66
C PHE A 260 0.32 -0.21 -53.31
N ILE A 261 0.41 -0.10 -54.63
CA ILE A 261 -0.51 0.68 -55.46
C ILE A 261 -1.61 -0.25 -55.97
N ALA A 262 -2.88 0.13 -55.77
CA ALA A 262 -4.08 -0.42 -56.42
C ALA A 262 -4.40 -1.94 -56.25
N SER A 263 -3.49 -2.87 -56.54
CA SER A 263 -3.72 -4.31 -56.36
C SER A 263 -2.43 -5.10 -56.10
N ILE A 264 -2.51 -6.10 -55.21
CA ILE A 264 -1.38 -6.97 -54.81
C ILE A 264 -1.84 -8.42 -54.64
N MET A 265 -0.95 -9.40 -54.87
CA MET A 265 -1.27 -10.83 -54.86
C MET A 265 -0.42 -11.63 -53.87
N PHE A 266 -1.11 -12.21 -52.89
CA PHE A 266 -0.61 -13.24 -51.97
C PHE A 266 -1.28 -14.59 -52.34
N VAL A 267 -1.85 -15.29 -51.36
CA VAL A 267 -2.76 -16.43 -51.60
C VAL A 267 -4.05 -16.00 -52.33
N ASP A 268 -4.52 -14.78 -52.05
CA ASP A 268 -5.58 -14.07 -52.78
C ASP A 268 -5.13 -12.66 -53.20
N MET A 269 -5.96 -11.97 -53.98
CA MET A 269 -5.68 -10.62 -54.48
C MET A 269 -6.36 -9.58 -53.58
N LYS A 270 -5.56 -8.69 -53.00
CA LYS A 270 -6.02 -7.50 -52.26
C LYS A 270 -6.05 -6.29 -53.20
N PHE A 271 -6.76 -5.24 -52.78
CA PHE A 271 -6.90 -3.98 -53.50
C PHE A 271 -6.77 -2.82 -52.53
N ALA A 272 -6.11 -1.74 -52.97
CA ALA A 272 -5.99 -0.49 -52.21
C ALA A 272 -7.32 0.29 -52.25
N VAL A 273 -7.56 1.16 -51.25
CA VAL A 273 -8.86 1.81 -51.02
C VAL A 273 -8.92 3.26 -51.56
N GLY A 274 -7.87 3.76 -52.21
CA GLY A 274 -7.95 4.97 -53.02
C GLY A 274 -6.63 5.36 -53.67
N GLY A 275 -5.65 5.71 -52.86
CA GLY A 275 -4.26 5.89 -53.27
C GLY A 275 -3.47 4.59 -53.06
N SER A 276 -2.41 4.69 -52.29
CA SER A 276 -1.57 3.59 -51.85
C SER A 276 -1.98 3.11 -50.44
N ASP A 277 -2.08 1.78 -50.30
CA ASP A 277 -2.34 1.07 -49.04
C ASP A 277 -1.08 0.25 -48.70
N PHE A 278 -0.98 -0.31 -47.49
CA PHE A 278 0.15 -1.17 -47.11
C PHE A 278 -0.26 -2.55 -46.60
N TYR A 279 0.72 -3.45 -46.49
CA TYR A 279 0.54 -4.84 -46.07
C TYR A 279 1.57 -5.28 -45.03
N VAL A 280 1.21 -6.34 -44.30
CA VAL A 280 2.10 -7.14 -43.45
C VAL A 280 1.88 -8.61 -43.82
N ALA A 281 2.94 -9.37 -44.07
CA ALA A 281 2.86 -10.79 -44.44
C ALA A 281 3.88 -11.62 -43.65
N GLN A 282 3.40 -12.65 -42.94
CA GLN A 282 4.24 -13.59 -42.20
C GLN A 282 4.52 -14.85 -43.02
N PHE A 283 5.74 -15.38 -42.90
CA PHE A 283 6.23 -16.58 -43.56
C PHE A 283 6.80 -17.58 -42.54
N ASP A 284 6.52 -18.87 -42.74
CA ASP A 284 7.17 -19.95 -42.01
C ASP A 284 8.63 -20.18 -42.47
N GLY A 285 9.38 -21.01 -41.72
CA GLY A 285 10.78 -21.32 -42.03
C GLY A 285 11.01 -22.07 -43.34
N ASP A 286 9.97 -22.62 -43.98
CA ASP A 286 10.00 -23.20 -45.33
C ASP A 286 9.63 -22.16 -46.43
N GLY A 287 9.30 -20.93 -46.04
CA GLY A 287 8.97 -19.80 -46.92
C GLY A 287 7.50 -19.68 -47.31
N ASN A 288 6.57 -20.38 -46.64
CA ASN A 288 5.14 -20.33 -46.96
C ASN A 288 4.43 -19.23 -46.18
N PHE A 289 3.48 -18.53 -46.82
CA PHE A 289 2.60 -17.57 -46.12
C PHE A 289 1.79 -18.27 -45.01
N THR A 290 1.88 -17.78 -43.78
CA THR A 290 1.02 -18.20 -42.66
C THR A 290 -0.25 -17.33 -42.61
N TRP A 291 -0.08 -16.00 -42.62
CA TRP A 291 -1.13 -14.99 -42.69
C TRP A 291 -0.70 -13.72 -43.44
N THR A 292 -1.67 -12.87 -43.80
CA THR A 292 -1.44 -11.57 -44.45
C THR A 292 -2.48 -10.54 -43.98
N LEU A 293 -2.03 -9.38 -43.52
CA LEU A 293 -2.82 -8.21 -43.19
C LEU A 293 -2.67 -7.09 -44.25
N THR A 294 -3.63 -6.17 -44.27
CA THR A 294 -3.58 -4.91 -45.02
C THR A 294 -4.26 -3.81 -44.20
N ALA A 295 -3.78 -2.57 -44.35
CA ALA A 295 -4.38 -1.36 -43.78
C ALA A 295 -4.21 -0.18 -44.77
N GLY A 296 -5.10 0.81 -44.66
CA GLY A 296 -5.12 1.98 -45.55
C GLY A 296 -6.51 2.63 -45.67
N GLY A 297 -6.67 3.53 -46.64
CA GLY A 297 -7.88 4.34 -46.84
C GLY A 297 -7.95 5.04 -48.19
N GLU A 298 -8.70 6.15 -48.27
CA GLU A 298 -8.79 6.97 -49.51
C GLU A 298 -7.62 7.97 -49.65
N GLY A 299 -6.59 7.86 -48.80
CA GLY A 299 -5.33 8.59 -48.84
C GLY A 299 -4.19 7.81 -49.49
N ASP A 300 -2.97 8.20 -49.13
CA ASP A 300 -1.73 7.49 -49.44
C ASP A 300 -1.08 7.15 -48.10
N ASP A 301 -1.11 5.86 -47.75
CA ASP A 301 -0.78 5.33 -46.42
C ASP A 301 0.39 4.35 -46.55
N TRP A 302 1.55 4.71 -45.98
CA TRP A 302 2.83 4.03 -46.23
C TRP A 302 3.39 3.43 -44.94
N VAL A 303 3.78 2.16 -45.00
CA VAL A 303 4.67 1.54 -44.01
C VAL A 303 6.11 1.62 -44.51
N ASN A 304 7.02 1.99 -43.62
CA ASN A 304 8.43 2.20 -43.93
C ASN A 304 9.31 1.05 -43.41
N ASP A 305 9.09 0.60 -42.16
CA ASP A 305 9.95 -0.38 -41.49
C ASP A 305 9.18 -1.22 -40.46
N CYS A 306 9.79 -2.29 -39.94
CA CYS A 306 9.20 -3.14 -38.90
C CYS A 306 10.24 -3.73 -37.94
N ALA A 307 9.80 -3.96 -36.70
CA ALA A 307 10.48 -4.76 -35.69
C ALA A 307 9.49 -5.78 -35.09
N VAL A 308 9.99 -6.69 -34.26
CA VAL A 308 9.19 -7.69 -33.54
C VAL A 308 9.70 -7.73 -32.11
N ASP A 309 8.80 -7.72 -31.15
CA ASP A 309 9.09 -7.80 -29.70
C ASP A 309 9.20 -9.26 -29.21
N SER A 310 9.54 -9.45 -27.93
CA SER A 310 9.77 -10.77 -27.32
C SER A 310 8.52 -11.67 -27.34
N GLU A 311 7.32 -11.10 -27.20
CA GLU A 311 6.04 -11.81 -27.35
C GLU A 311 5.81 -12.32 -28.80
N GLY A 312 6.48 -11.70 -29.78
CA GLY A 312 6.35 -12.01 -31.20
C GLY A 312 5.31 -11.15 -31.92
N GLU A 313 4.86 -10.05 -31.32
CA GLU A 313 3.98 -9.05 -31.90
C GLU A 313 4.81 -8.09 -32.78
N ILE A 314 4.21 -7.59 -33.86
CA ILE A 314 4.92 -6.88 -34.93
C ILE A 314 4.67 -5.38 -34.77
N ARG A 315 5.74 -4.65 -34.45
CA ARG A 315 5.76 -3.18 -34.30
C ARG A 315 6.14 -2.53 -35.62
N LEU A 316 5.33 -1.55 -36.04
CA LEU A 316 5.28 -1.05 -37.41
C LEU A 316 5.30 0.47 -37.43
N VAL A 317 6.14 1.07 -38.28
CA VAL A 317 6.27 2.52 -38.39
C VAL A 317 6.03 3.05 -39.81
N GLY A 318 5.46 4.25 -39.89
CA GLY A 318 5.18 4.88 -41.16
C GLY A 318 4.43 6.21 -41.05
N GLN A 319 3.59 6.47 -42.06
CA GLN A 319 2.84 7.71 -42.26
C GLN A 319 1.51 7.43 -42.99
N PHE A 320 0.48 8.24 -42.73
CA PHE A 320 -0.85 8.04 -43.32
C PHE A 320 -1.58 9.38 -43.59
N ALA A 321 -2.53 9.38 -44.52
CA ALA A 321 -3.26 10.58 -44.95
C ALA A 321 -4.78 10.39 -45.00
N GLN A 322 -5.52 11.43 -44.62
CA GLN A 322 -6.97 11.38 -44.45
C GLN A 322 -7.35 10.31 -43.40
N THR A 323 -8.36 9.47 -43.65
CA THR A 323 -8.81 8.43 -42.71
C THR A 323 -8.34 7.05 -43.17
N ALA A 324 -7.44 6.43 -42.40
CA ALA A 324 -6.93 5.07 -42.61
C ALA A 324 -7.59 4.07 -41.65
N THR A 325 -7.73 2.82 -42.08
CA THR A 325 -8.40 1.75 -41.34
C THR A 325 -7.46 0.58 -41.04
N PHE A 326 -7.25 0.29 -39.77
CA PHE A 326 -6.40 -0.78 -39.24
C PHE A 326 -7.32 -1.89 -38.71
N GLY A 327 -7.88 -2.68 -39.63
CA GLY A 327 -8.84 -3.75 -39.34
C GLY A 327 -10.19 -3.26 -38.83
N HIS A 328 -10.25 -2.88 -37.55
CA HIS A 328 -11.42 -2.31 -36.88
C HIS A 328 -11.17 -0.92 -36.30
N LEU A 329 -9.90 -0.55 -36.11
CA LEU A 329 -9.45 0.76 -35.66
C LEU A 329 -9.47 1.75 -36.84
N ASN A 330 -9.75 3.02 -36.56
CA ASN A 330 -9.89 4.07 -37.57
C ASN A 330 -9.19 5.34 -37.06
N VAL A 331 -8.12 5.75 -37.72
CA VAL A 331 -7.33 6.96 -37.40
C VAL A 331 -7.56 8.03 -38.47
N THR A 332 -7.26 9.29 -38.20
CA THR A 332 -7.43 10.38 -39.19
C THR A 332 -6.39 11.48 -39.02
N SER A 333 -5.67 11.80 -40.10
CA SER A 333 -4.56 12.76 -40.08
C SER A 333 -5.05 14.21 -39.84
N ASN A 334 -4.24 14.98 -39.12
CA ASN A 334 -4.50 16.34 -38.66
C ASN A 334 -3.92 17.42 -39.62
N GLY A 335 -3.01 17.01 -40.52
CA GLY A 335 -2.35 17.88 -41.48
C GLY A 335 -2.48 17.40 -42.92
N TRP A 336 -1.37 16.96 -43.49
CA TRP A 336 -1.33 16.22 -44.76
C TRP A 336 -1.12 14.72 -44.44
N TRP A 337 0.11 14.39 -44.05
CA TRP A 337 0.52 13.09 -43.55
C TRP A 337 0.90 13.22 -42.08
N ASP A 338 0.30 12.37 -41.25
CA ASP A 338 0.62 12.21 -39.84
C ASP A 338 1.42 10.90 -39.68
N LEU A 339 2.28 10.82 -38.66
CA LEU A 339 3.04 9.59 -38.38
C LEU A 339 2.18 8.54 -37.67
N PHE A 340 2.54 7.27 -37.81
CA PHE A 340 1.95 6.20 -37.00
C PHE A 340 3.00 5.23 -36.44
N HIS A 341 2.70 4.72 -35.25
CA HIS A 341 3.16 3.43 -34.74
C HIS A 341 1.95 2.48 -34.71
N ALA A 342 2.11 1.20 -35.06
CA ALA A 342 1.03 0.22 -35.01
C ALA A 342 1.53 -1.16 -34.61
N ARG A 343 0.73 -1.88 -33.81
CA ARG A 343 1.00 -3.24 -33.34
C ARG A 343 0.05 -4.23 -34.02
N ALA A 344 0.62 -5.23 -34.67
CA ALA A 344 -0.11 -6.34 -35.29
C ALA A 344 0.32 -7.66 -34.66
N SER A 345 -0.63 -8.52 -34.31
CA SER A 345 -0.31 -9.69 -33.51
C SER A 345 0.37 -10.82 -34.29
N SER A 346 1.17 -11.60 -33.57
CA SER A 346 1.82 -12.86 -33.96
C SER A 346 0.92 -13.81 -34.75
N ASN A 347 -0.39 -13.80 -34.47
CA ASN A 347 -1.42 -14.61 -35.11
C ASN A 347 -2.09 -13.96 -36.35
N GLY A 348 -1.85 -12.67 -36.60
CA GLY A 348 -2.33 -11.93 -37.76
C GLY A 348 -3.63 -11.15 -37.54
N ALA A 349 -3.71 -10.36 -36.47
CA ALA A 349 -4.74 -9.34 -36.25
C ALA A 349 -4.12 -7.95 -35.99
N TRP A 350 -4.94 -6.90 -36.00
CA TRP A 350 -4.53 -5.52 -35.65
C TRP A 350 -4.96 -5.25 -34.21
N GLU A 351 -4.00 -5.02 -33.31
CA GLU A 351 -4.27 -4.83 -31.89
C GLU A 351 -4.41 -3.35 -31.54
N ASP A 352 -3.42 -2.50 -31.89
CA ASP A 352 -3.53 -1.04 -31.76
C ASP A 352 -2.82 -0.22 -32.85
N VAL A 353 -3.15 1.08 -32.95
CA VAL A 353 -2.46 2.09 -33.78
C VAL A 353 -2.45 3.47 -33.09
N ILE A 354 -1.25 3.95 -32.79
CA ILE A 354 -0.98 5.27 -32.19
C ILE A 354 -0.51 6.23 -33.27
N THR A 355 -1.04 7.45 -33.27
CA THR A 355 -0.77 8.46 -34.31
C THR A 355 -0.48 9.82 -33.71
N ALA A 356 0.51 10.53 -34.26
CA ALA A 356 0.83 11.91 -33.91
C ALA A 356 1.04 12.76 -35.18
N GLY A 357 0.74 14.04 -35.10
CA GLY A 357 0.87 14.93 -36.25
C GLY A 357 0.37 16.34 -36.02
N GLY A 358 1.01 17.28 -36.71
CA GLY A 358 0.66 18.69 -36.72
C GLY A 358 -0.18 19.04 -37.95
N GLY A 359 0.01 20.26 -38.44
CA GLY A 359 -0.52 20.69 -39.74
C GLY A 359 0.43 20.44 -40.91
N GLY A 360 1.43 19.58 -40.73
CA GLY A 360 2.58 19.42 -41.64
C GLY A 360 2.59 18.10 -42.40
N TRP A 361 3.80 17.58 -42.59
CA TRP A 361 4.10 16.24 -43.04
C TRP A 361 5.04 15.61 -42.01
N GLU A 362 4.50 14.70 -41.22
CA GLU A 362 5.18 13.96 -40.17
C GLU A 362 5.29 12.48 -40.59
N THR A 363 6.45 11.83 -40.38
CA THR A 363 6.68 10.42 -40.74
C THR A 363 7.75 9.78 -39.85
N LEU A 364 7.59 8.48 -39.54
CA LEU A 364 8.66 7.62 -39.03
C LEU A 364 9.23 6.77 -40.17
N GLU A 365 10.56 6.68 -40.27
CA GLU A 365 11.28 6.07 -41.39
C GLU A 365 11.97 4.75 -41.02
N SER A 366 12.36 4.54 -39.75
CA SER A 366 12.92 3.28 -39.25
C SER A 366 12.68 3.06 -37.75
N ILE A 367 12.65 1.80 -37.32
CA ILE A 367 12.40 1.35 -35.93
C ILE A 367 13.44 0.30 -35.50
N THR A 368 13.86 0.35 -34.23
CA THR A 368 14.62 -0.71 -33.57
C THR A 368 14.08 -0.91 -32.15
N ILE A 369 14.22 -2.12 -31.60
CA ILE A 369 13.75 -2.48 -30.26
C ILE A 369 14.97 -2.94 -29.45
N ASP A 370 14.97 -2.67 -28.15
CA ASP A 370 16.00 -3.16 -27.22
C ASP A 370 15.66 -4.55 -26.63
N ASN A 371 16.17 -4.87 -25.44
CA ASN A 371 15.89 -6.13 -24.74
C ASN A 371 14.78 -6.03 -23.68
N GLN A 372 14.18 -4.85 -23.49
CA GLN A 372 13.06 -4.55 -22.59
C GLN A 372 11.77 -4.26 -23.40
N ASP A 373 11.78 -4.62 -24.69
CA ASP A 373 10.77 -4.30 -25.70
C ASP A 373 10.45 -2.80 -25.89
N ASN A 374 11.36 -1.88 -25.48
CA ASN A 374 11.23 -0.46 -25.79
C ASN A 374 11.52 -0.20 -27.28
N ALA A 375 10.66 0.55 -27.95
CA ALA A 375 10.81 0.88 -29.37
C ALA A 375 11.48 2.26 -29.56
N TYR A 376 12.67 2.28 -30.14
CA TYR A 376 13.36 3.49 -30.58
C TYR A 376 13.07 3.75 -32.06
N VAL A 377 12.56 4.95 -32.36
CA VAL A 377 12.11 5.33 -33.71
C VAL A 377 12.81 6.59 -34.21
N VAL A 378 13.09 6.63 -35.51
CA VAL A 378 13.62 7.81 -36.19
C VAL A 378 12.77 8.18 -37.41
N GLY A 379 12.69 9.47 -37.71
CA GLY A 379 11.84 9.96 -38.80
C GLY A 379 12.14 11.39 -39.24
N SER A 380 11.14 12.02 -39.86
CA SER A 380 11.19 13.40 -40.32
C SER A 380 9.85 14.11 -40.11
N TYR A 381 9.88 15.42 -39.93
CA TYR A 381 8.67 16.26 -39.82
C TYR A 381 8.86 17.63 -40.46
N THR A 382 7.76 18.30 -40.85
CA THR A 382 7.81 19.70 -41.36
C THR A 382 7.03 20.68 -40.49
N GLY A 383 6.05 20.22 -39.71
CA GLY A 383 5.30 21.03 -38.76
C GLY A 383 5.80 20.89 -37.32
N ALA A 384 5.67 21.94 -36.51
CA ALA A 384 5.80 21.77 -35.07
C ALA A 384 4.60 20.96 -34.54
N PHE A 385 4.86 19.90 -33.76
CA PHE A 385 3.85 18.99 -33.21
C PHE A 385 4.25 18.48 -31.83
N ASP A 386 3.30 17.92 -31.10
CA ASP A 386 3.53 17.32 -29.78
C ASP A 386 3.62 15.78 -29.92
N LEU A 387 4.57 15.14 -29.24
CA LEU A 387 4.79 13.70 -29.22
C LEU A 387 4.97 13.25 -27.76
N GLY A 388 3.98 12.52 -27.23
CA GLY A 388 3.88 12.27 -25.79
C GLY A 388 3.71 13.57 -25.01
N LEU A 389 4.68 13.87 -24.14
CA LEU A 389 4.75 15.11 -23.36
C LEU A 389 5.68 16.17 -23.98
N ASP A 390 6.42 15.84 -25.04
CA ASP A 390 7.42 16.72 -25.66
C ASP A 390 6.87 17.47 -26.87
N THR A 391 7.06 18.80 -26.91
CA THR A 391 6.76 19.63 -28.08
C THR A 391 7.99 19.70 -29.00
N LEU A 392 7.91 19.10 -30.18
CA LEU A 392 8.96 19.17 -31.21
C LEU A 392 8.82 20.47 -32.04
N PRO A 393 9.82 21.37 -32.01
CA PRO A 393 9.76 22.61 -32.76
C PRO A 393 10.16 22.39 -34.23
N ASN A 394 9.43 22.99 -35.17
CA ASN A 394 10.00 23.27 -36.50
C ASN A 394 11.17 24.26 -36.32
N ILE A 395 12.36 23.87 -36.75
CA ILE A 395 13.63 24.57 -36.53
C ILE A 395 13.84 25.64 -37.62
N ASP A 396 13.51 25.29 -38.86
CA ASP A 396 13.83 26.09 -40.06
C ASP A 396 12.92 27.33 -40.27
N SER A 397 11.71 27.34 -39.70
CA SER A 397 10.63 28.32 -39.89
C SER A 397 10.01 28.41 -41.31
N HIS A 398 10.21 27.42 -42.18
CA HIS A 398 9.60 27.29 -43.52
C HIS A 398 9.14 25.84 -43.76
N GLY A 399 7.89 25.51 -43.39
CA GLY A 399 7.30 24.16 -43.45
C GLY A 399 7.11 23.47 -44.82
N ASP A 400 7.98 23.76 -45.79
CA ASP A 400 8.25 22.94 -46.99
C ASP A 400 9.51 22.04 -46.80
N LYS A 401 10.32 22.27 -45.77
CA LYS A 401 11.56 21.54 -45.41
C LYS A 401 11.35 20.63 -44.20
N ARG A 402 12.17 19.58 -44.07
CA ARG A 402 12.12 18.64 -42.94
C ARG A 402 13.19 18.90 -41.87
N ASP A 403 12.81 18.60 -40.63
CA ASP A 403 13.67 18.34 -39.48
C ASP A 403 13.62 16.85 -39.12
N VAL A 404 14.62 16.35 -38.39
CA VAL A 404 14.73 14.97 -37.89
C VAL A 404 14.03 14.82 -36.55
N VAL A 405 13.21 13.78 -36.39
CA VAL A 405 12.71 13.32 -35.08
C VAL A 405 13.41 12.02 -34.66
N LEU A 406 13.72 11.93 -33.37
CA LEU A 406 14.16 10.73 -32.66
C LEU A 406 13.32 10.61 -31.38
N ALA A 407 12.78 9.43 -31.08
CA ALA A 407 11.94 9.20 -29.89
C ALA A 407 12.02 7.74 -29.39
N GLN A 408 11.58 7.52 -28.15
CA GLN A 408 11.42 6.21 -27.52
C GLN A 408 9.96 6.01 -27.10
N LEU A 409 9.42 4.83 -27.37
CA LEU A 409 8.18 4.29 -26.79
C LEU A 409 8.55 3.17 -25.81
N SER A 410 7.75 2.99 -24.75
CA SER A 410 7.89 1.83 -23.85
C SER A 410 7.38 0.54 -24.49
N SER A 411 7.64 -0.58 -23.82
CA SER A 411 6.95 -1.87 -24.04
C SER A 411 5.42 -1.71 -24.17
N ASP A 412 4.80 -0.89 -23.32
CA ASP A 412 3.37 -0.52 -23.32
C ASP A 412 2.90 0.40 -24.48
N ASP A 413 3.78 0.77 -25.42
CA ASP A 413 3.54 1.75 -26.50
C ASP A 413 3.36 3.23 -26.05
N GLU A 414 3.67 3.58 -24.79
CA GLU A 414 3.62 4.98 -24.31
C GLU A 414 4.88 5.77 -24.68
N TRP A 415 4.73 7.04 -25.07
CA TRP A 415 5.84 7.89 -25.53
C TRP A 415 6.68 8.42 -24.36
N VAL A 416 7.86 7.82 -24.14
CA VAL A 416 8.73 8.11 -22.99
C VAL A 416 9.41 9.48 -23.11
N TRP A 417 9.92 9.80 -24.30
CA TRP A 417 10.51 11.09 -24.67
C TRP A 417 10.64 11.24 -26.19
N ALA A 418 10.73 12.49 -26.66
CA ALA A 418 11.05 12.83 -28.04
C ALA A 418 12.08 13.96 -28.15
N THR A 419 12.87 13.98 -29.23
CA THR A 419 13.85 15.02 -29.49
C THR A 419 14.00 15.33 -30.98
N ALA A 420 14.54 16.52 -31.27
CA ALA A 420 14.67 17.07 -32.62
C ALA A 420 16.14 17.32 -32.99
N ALA A 421 16.47 17.11 -34.26
CA ALA A 421 17.73 17.52 -34.86
C ALA A 421 17.50 18.11 -36.26
N GLY A 422 18.31 19.08 -36.68
CA GLY A 422 18.08 19.82 -37.94
C GLY A 422 18.63 21.24 -37.91
N GLY A 423 18.31 22.03 -38.92
CA GLY A 423 18.85 23.39 -39.09
C GLY A 423 18.00 24.30 -39.97
N SER A 424 18.60 24.85 -41.02
CA SER A 424 17.87 25.44 -42.17
C SER A 424 17.86 24.51 -43.39
N GLY A 425 18.24 23.23 -43.17
CA GLY A 425 18.39 22.21 -44.18
C GLY A 425 17.08 21.53 -44.57
N ASP A 426 17.16 20.49 -45.40
CA ASP A 426 16.09 19.50 -45.55
C ASP A 426 16.66 18.21 -44.95
N ASP A 427 16.44 18.07 -43.65
CA ASP A 427 17.20 17.19 -42.78
C ASP A 427 16.34 15.96 -42.45
N ARG A 428 16.87 14.75 -42.65
CA ARG A 428 16.08 13.50 -42.60
C ARG A 428 16.71 12.43 -41.74
N GLY A 429 15.96 11.87 -40.80
CA GLY A 429 16.23 10.56 -40.21
C GLY A 429 15.92 9.45 -41.22
N LEU A 430 16.83 8.50 -41.41
CA LEU A 430 16.68 7.42 -42.40
C LEU A 430 16.85 6.02 -41.84
N ALA A 431 17.75 5.82 -40.88
CA ALA A 431 17.97 4.54 -40.21
C ALA A 431 18.39 4.75 -38.75
N ILE A 432 18.00 3.83 -37.89
CA ILE A 432 18.36 3.78 -36.47
C ILE A 432 18.85 2.37 -36.12
N ILE A 433 19.84 2.27 -35.23
CA ILE A 433 20.24 1.02 -34.61
C ILE A 433 20.82 1.29 -33.22
N LEU A 434 20.71 0.35 -32.31
CA LEU A 434 21.29 0.46 -30.97
C LEU A 434 22.81 0.24 -30.98
N GLY A 435 23.53 1.08 -30.24
CA GLY A 435 24.99 1.08 -30.11
C GLY A 435 25.52 0.19 -28.99
N GLU A 436 26.66 0.59 -28.41
CA GLU A 436 26.98 0.21 -27.03
C GLU A 436 25.90 0.80 -26.11
N ASN A 437 25.60 0.14 -25.00
CA ASN A 437 24.72 0.66 -23.94
C ASN A 437 23.34 1.12 -24.46
N ASN A 438 22.67 0.28 -25.26
CA ASN A 438 21.44 0.52 -26.06
C ASN A 438 21.26 1.94 -26.60
N SER A 439 22.35 2.69 -26.81
CA SER A 439 22.27 4.12 -27.11
C SER A 439 22.00 4.28 -28.60
N PRO A 440 20.91 4.93 -29.02
CA PRO A 440 20.52 4.96 -30.42
C PRO A 440 21.57 5.70 -31.27
N VAL A 441 22.01 5.02 -32.33
CA VAL A 441 22.83 5.57 -33.40
C VAL A 441 21.93 5.83 -34.61
N ILE A 442 21.86 7.10 -35.01
CA ILE A 442 21.00 7.60 -36.08
C ILE A 442 21.87 7.87 -37.31
N ALA A 443 21.37 7.47 -38.49
CA ALA A 443 21.90 7.89 -39.78
C ALA A 443 20.93 8.86 -40.47
N SER A 444 21.48 9.97 -40.97
CA SER A 444 20.71 11.07 -41.56
C SER A 444 21.37 11.68 -42.79
N THR A 445 20.55 12.20 -43.71
CA THR A 445 21.00 13.16 -44.74
C THR A 445 20.60 14.56 -44.30
N PHE A 446 21.49 15.56 -44.42
CA PHE A 446 21.23 16.93 -43.99
C PHE A 446 21.73 17.97 -45.00
N GLU A 447 21.18 19.19 -45.00
CA GLU A 447 21.65 20.32 -45.83
C GLU A 447 22.22 21.46 -44.95
N GLU A 448 23.03 22.34 -45.57
CA GLU A 448 23.61 23.56 -44.98
C GLU A 448 24.37 23.37 -43.64
N THR A 449 23.68 23.48 -42.51
CA THR A 449 24.25 23.40 -41.15
C THR A 449 23.16 23.03 -40.17
N ALA A 450 23.27 21.82 -39.60
CA ALA A 450 22.30 21.26 -38.68
C ALA A 450 22.90 21.07 -37.27
N ALA A 451 22.03 21.03 -36.26
CA ALA A 451 22.33 20.68 -34.89
C ALA A 451 21.81 19.27 -34.59
N PHE A 452 22.66 18.43 -34.02
CA PHE A 452 22.36 17.06 -33.58
C PHE A 452 22.63 17.03 -32.07
N GLY A 453 21.61 17.33 -31.26
CA GLY A 453 21.77 17.63 -29.84
C GLY A 453 22.74 18.79 -29.61
N ASN A 454 23.85 18.54 -28.91
CA ASN A 454 24.91 19.52 -28.66
C ASN A 454 25.92 19.68 -29.81
N PHE A 455 25.88 18.80 -30.81
CA PHE A 455 26.83 18.80 -31.92
C PHE A 455 26.30 19.65 -33.08
N SER A 456 27.19 20.29 -33.83
CA SER A 456 26.82 21.06 -35.02
C SER A 456 27.68 20.62 -36.20
N LEU A 457 27.01 20.16 -37.25
CA LEU A 457 27.60 19.67 -38.48
C LEU A 457 27.29 20.65 -39.63
N THR A 458 28.13 20.64 -40.66
CA THR A 458 28.04 21.56 -41.81
C THR A 458 28.37 20.78 -43.06
N THR A 459 27.55 20.93 -44.10
CA THR A 459 27.77 20.23 -45.37
C THR A 459 28.98 20.77 -46.14
N ALA A 460 29.63 19.89 -46.90
CA ALA A 460 30.57 20.27 -47.95
C ALA A 460 29.83 20.56 -49.28
N GLY A 461 28.68 19.90 -49.51
CA GLY A 461 27.93 19.91 -50.77
C GLY A 461 26.50 20.43 -50.66
N GLN A 462 25.57 19.72 -51.31
CA GLN A 462 24.14 20.00 -51.23
C GLN A 462 23.55 19.27 -50.02
N SER A 463 23.58 17.94 -50.06
CA SER A 463 23.18 17.10 -48.93
C SER A 463 24.23 16.04 -48.64
N ASP A 464 24.81 16.13 -47.45
CA ASP A 464 25.85 15.25 -46.92
C ASP A 464 25.21 14.24 -45.93
N ILE A 465 25.92 13.16 -45.59
CA ILE A 465 25.49 12.21 -44.56
C ILE A 465 26.00 12.59 -43.17
N SER A 466 25.23 12.25 -42.15
CA SER A 466 25.66 12.26 -40.74
C SER A 466 25.37 10.93 -40.04
N LEU A 467 26.21 10.65 -39.04
CA LEU A 467 25.97 9.68 -37.98
C LEU A 467 25.87 10.44 -36.66
N TRP A 468 24.89 10.11 -35.83
CA TRP A 468 24.67 10.71 -34.51
C TRP A 468 24.39 9.61 -33.49
N LEU A 469 25.32 9.37 -32.57
CA LEU A 469 25.04 8.60 -31.37
C LEU A 469 24.43 9.55 -30.35
N TYR A 470 23.15 9.38 -30.07
CA TYR A 470 22.45 10.08 -29.01
C TYR A 470 22.50 9.25 -27.74
N ALA A 471 23.12 9.81 -26.70
CA ALA A 471 23.01 9.28 -25.35
C ALA A 471 22.58 10.42 -24.41
N ARG A 472 22.01 10.06 -23.27
CA ARG A 472 21.73 10.94 -22.15
C ARG A 472 22.06 10.20 -20.86
N ASP A 473 21.92 10.93 -19.78
CA ASP A 473 21.97 10.50 -18.38
C ASP A 473 20.85 11.33 -17.72
N GLN A 474 19.66 10.73 -17.54
CA GLN A 474 18.42 11.46 -17.22
C GLN A 474 18.36 11.89 -15.75
N ASP A 475 18.74 11.02 -14.81
CA ASP A 475 18.64 11.27 -13.37
C ASP A 475 19.98 11.57 -12.68
N ASN A 476 21.10 11.40 -13.39
CA ASN A 476 22.47 11.73 -12.97
C ASN A 476 23.10 10.71 -12.00
N ASP A 477 22.75 9.42 -12.13
CA ASP A 477 23.41 8.29 -11.45
C ASP A 477 24.89 8.13 -11.90
N GLY A 478 25.16 8.28 -13.21
CA GLY A 478 26.46 8.17 -13.86
C GLY A 478 26.57 7.18 -15.02
N LEU A 479 25.48 6.50 -15.38
CA LEU A 479 25.32 5.64 -16.54
C LEU A 479 24.67 6.43 -17.71
N THR A 480 23.99 5.75 -18.61
CA THR A 480 23.32 6.35 -19.76
C THR A 480 21.98 5.69 -19.97
N ASP A 481 20.93 6.42 -20.39
CA ASP A 481 19.54 5.95 -20.51
C ASP A 481 19.34 4.54 -21.17
N GLY A 482 20.27 4.04 -22.01
CA GLY A 482 20.21 2.69 -22.62
C GLY A 482 21.11 1.60 -21.99
N ALA A 483 21.84 1.91 -20.92
CA ALA A 483 22.51 0.93 -20.04
C ALA A 483 22.16 1.20 -18.59
N ASP A 484 20.95 1.70 -18.40
CA ASP A 484 20.36 2.04 -17.13
C ASP A 484 19.02 1.30 -17.09
N ASN A 485 18.92 0.27 -16.26
CA ASN A 485 17.67 -0.46 -16.06
C ASN A 485 16.60 0.40 -15.37
N CYS A 486 17.01 1.43 -14.62
CA CYS A 486 16.13 2.37 -13.95
C CYS A 486 16.32 3.81 -14.44
N GLN A 487 16.06 4.04 -15.74
CA GLN A 487 16.20 5.28 -16.53
C GLN A 487 15.67 6.60 -15.90
N ARG A 488 15.05 6.56 -14.71
CA ARG A 488 14.50 7.70 -13.97
C ARG A 488 14.74 7.65 -12.44
N VAL A 489 15.37 6.60 -11.90
CA VAL A 489 15.57 6.34 -10.46
C VAL A 489 17.00 5.84 -10.15
N ALA A 490 17.92 6.80 -10.05
CA ALA A 490 19.37 6.61 -9.94
C ALA A 490 19.85 5.46 -9.02
N ASN A 491 20.24 4.34 -9.63
CA ASN A 491 20.78 3.12 -9.01
C ASN A 491 22.17 2.74 -9.59
N PRO A 492 23.28 3.44 -9.22
CA PRO A 492 24.61 3.25 -9.83
C PRO A 492 25.29 1.88 -9.64
N ASP A 493 24.65 0.96 -8.93
CA ASP A 493 25.03 -0.45 -8.79
C ASP A 493 24.47 -1.31 -9.93
N GLN A 494 23.31 -0.92 -10.51
CA GLN A 494 22.47 -1.70 -11.43
C GLN A 494 22.24 -3.11 -10.89
N LEU A 495 21.53 -3.17 -9.76
CA LEU A 495 20.95 -4.42 -9.30
C LEU A 495 19.69 -4.69 -10.13
N ASP A 496 19.48 -5.98 -10.35
CA ASP A 496 18.60 -6.63 -11.33
C ASP A 496 18.55 -8.07 -10.78
N SER A 497 17.63 -8.30 -9.84
CA SER A 497 17.64 -9.49 -8.97
C SER A 497 17.08 -10.72 -9.65
N ASP A 498 15.96 -10.60 -10.38
CA ASP A 498 15.32 -11.70 -11.13
C ASP A 498 16.00 -11.97 -12.50
N GLY A 499 16.33 -10.89 -13.23
CA GLY A 499 16.89 -10.91 -14.58
C GLY A 499 15.95 -10.49 -15.72
N ASP A 500 14.78 -9.88 -15.48
CA ASP A 500 13.85 -9.39 -16.51
C ASP A 500 14.44 -8.18 -17.27
N GLY A 501 15.19 -7.32 -16.57
CA GLY A 501 15.88 -6.15 -17.12
C GLY A 501 15.36 -4.79 -16.67
N PHE A 502 14.33 -4.70 -15.84
CA PHE A 502 14.14 -3.62 -14.86
C PHE A 502 15.11 -3.84 -13.68
N GLY A 503 14.76 -3.53 -12.44
CA GLY A 503 15.62 -3.80 -11.28
C GLY A 503 15.36 -2.94 -10.04
N ASP A 504 16.10 -3.27 -8.97
CA ASP A 504 15.82 -3.08 -7.51
C ASP A 504 15.70 -1.62 -7.00
N ALA A 505 15.39 -0.67 -7.86
CA ALA A 505 15.09 0.72 -7.55
C ALA A 505 13.90 1.30 -8.34
N CYS A 506 13.37 0.56 -9.31
CA CYS A 506 12.28 0.99 -10.19
C CYS A 506 11.37 -0.13 -10.68
N ASP A 507 11.63 -1.37 -10.29
CA ASP A 507 10.65 -2.45 -10.38
C ASP A 507 9.44 -2.20 -9.47
N ASP A 508 8.40 -3.02 -9.66
CA ASP A 508 7.30 -3.19 -8.72
C ASP A 508 7.31 -4.62 -8.09
N ASP A 509 8.16 -5.56 -8.56
CA ASP A 509 8.24 -6.98 -8.12
C ASP A 509 9.67 -7.54 -8.34
N ASP A 510 10.60 -7.32 -7.39
CA ASP A 510 12.06 -7.58 -7.52
C ASP A 510 12.49 -9.05 -7.79
N ASP A 511 11.56 -10.03 -7.81
CA ASP A 511 11.90 -11.47 -7.86
C ASP A 511 11.01 -12.38 -8.78
N ASP A 512 10.00 -11.81 -9.47
CA ASP A 512 9.00 -12.44 -10.38
C ASP A 512 8.18 -13.58 -9.73
N ASP A 513 7.92 -13.45 -8.43
CA ASP A 513 6.95 -14.27 -7.71
C ASP A 513 5.50 -13.91 -8.06
N GLY A 514 5.20 -12.61 -8.17
CA GLY A 514 3.84 -12.06 -8.35
C GLY A 514 3.27 -11.31 -7.13
N VAL A 515 4.01 -11.19 -6.03
CA VAL A 515 3.73 -10.33 -4.86
C VAL A 515 4.70 -9.15 -4.85
N GLY A 516 4.26 -8.00 -5.37
CA GLY A 516 5.12 -6.82 -5.49
C GLY A 516 5.59 -6.21 -4.16
N ASP A 517 6.81 -5.67 -4.18
CA ASP A 517 7.67 -5.16 -3.08
C ASP A 517 7.00 -4.54 -1.84
N ASP A 518 5.96 -3.74 -2.03
CA ASP A 518 5.26 -3.03 -0.94
C ASP A 518 4.41 -4.01 -0.07
N TRP A 519 4.36 -5.29 -0.45
CA TRP A 519 3.64 -6.41 0.20
C TRP A 519 4.45 -7.71 0.36
N ASP A 520 5.70 -7.78 -0.10
CA ASP A 520 6.60 -8.95 0.09
C ASP A 520 7.50 -8.75 1.32
N ASP A 521 7.40 -9.64 2.33
CA ASP A 521 8.24 -9.58 3.55
C ASP A 521 9.62 -10.28 3.35
N CYS A 522 9.83 -10.98 2.24
CA CYS A 522 11.06 -11.68 1.86
C CYS A 522 11.98 -10.93 0.86
N ASN A 523 11.52 -9.83 0.26
CA ASN A 523 12.17 -9.10 -0.84
C ASN A 523 13.72 -8.94 -0.72
N PRO A 524 14.50 -9.36 -1.74
CA PRO A 524 14.18 -10.33 -2.82
C PRO A 524 14.52 -11.79 -2.44
N GLY A 525 13.67 -12.75 -2.83
CA GLY A 525 13.65 -14.16 -2.36
C GLY A 525 14.25 -15.23 -3.30
N GLU A 526 13.71 -16.47 -3.26
CA GLU A 526 14.15 -17.62 -4.06
C GLU A 526 13.59 -17.62 -5.51
N LEU A 527 14.13 -16.76 -6.39
CA LEU A 527 13.80 -16.68 -7.84
C LEU A 527 13.24 -17.95 -8.51
N GLY A 528 12.13 -17.79 -9.26
CA GLY A 528 11.66 -18.77 -10.26
C GLY A 528 10.63 -19.78 -9.75
N TRP A 529 9.77 -19.34 -8.84
CA TRP A 529 8.49 -19.95 -8.45
C TRP A 529 7.37 -18.94 -8.77
N GLN A 530 6.22 -18.98 -8.10
CA GLN A 530 5.18 -17.94 -8.11
C GLN A 530 4.26 -18.12 -6.89
N SER A 531 3.77 -17.02 -6.32
CA SER A 531 2.89 -17.03 -5.15
C SER A 531 1.61 -17.79 -5.46
N SER A 532 1.26 -18.70 -4.56
CA SER A 532 0.02 -19.46 -4.62
C SER A 532 -0.17 -20.20 -3.32
N ASN A 533 -1.43 -20.37 -2.90
CA ASN A 533 -1.94 -21.15 -1.76
C ASN A 533 -1.60 -22.68 -1.76
N SER A 534 -0.41 -23.04 -2.26
CA SER A 534 0.25 -24.35 -2.29
C SER A 534 1.78 -24.28 -2.43
N THR A 535 2.36 -23.09 -2.25
CA THR A 535 3.79 -22.71 -2.35
C THR A 535 4.15 -21.50 -1.46
N ASP A 536 3.14 -20.72 -1.11
CA ASP A 536 3.04 -19.62 -0.16
C ASP A 536 1.61 -19.76 0.43
N PHE A 537 1.43 -19.86 1.76
CA PHE A 537 0.13 -20.19 2.34
C PHE A 537 -0.69 -18.98 2.80
N ASP A 538 -0.07 -17.93 3.30
CA ASP A 538 -0.70 -16.71 3.84
C ASP A 538 -0.76 -15.53 2.84
N SER A 539 0.06 -15.57 1.79
CA SER A 539 0.25 -14.56 0.74
C SER A 539 1.08 -13.34 1.14
N ASP A 540 2.20 -13.57 1.85
CA ASP A 540 3.20 -12.57 2.24
C ASP A 540 4.43 -12.44 1.29
N GLY A 541 4.52 -13.24 0.23
CA GLY A 541 5.66 -13.28 -0.70
C GLY A 541 6.79 -14.23 -0.30
N CYS A 542 6.82 -14.73 0.94
CA CYS A 542 7.75 -15.75 1.39
C CYS A 542 7.34 -17.17 0.95
N ARG A 543 8.34 -18.02 0.77
CA ARG A 543 8.19 -19.34 0.14
C ARG A 543 8.20 -20.49 1.17
N ASP A 544 7.04 -21.13 1.43
CA ASP A 544 6.83 -22.17 2.48
C ASP A 544 7.80 -23.38 2.45
N ALA A 545 8.49 -23.58 1.33
CA ALA A 545 9.47 -24.66 1.16
C ALA A 545 10.95 -24.26 1.34
N GLY A 546 11.28 -23.00 1.66
CA GLY A 546 12.64 -22.47 1.51
C GLY A 546 13.08 -21.35 2.48
N GLU A 547 12.35 -20.24 2.51
CA GLU A 547 12.80 -18.98 3.12
C GLU A 547 11.78 -18.30 4.03
N ASP A 548 10.51 -18.63 3.85
CA ASP A 548 9.53 -18.64 4.91
C ASP A 548 10.00 -19.54 6.07
N TYR A 549 9.55 -19.22 7.28
CA TYR A 549 9.78 -19.97 8.51
C TYR A 549 8.56 -19.97 9.44
N ASP A 550 7.38 -19.49 9.01
CA ASP A 550 6.21 -19.19 9.85
C ASP A 550 4.89 -19.31 9.05
N ASP A 551 4.73 -20.35 8.20
CA ASP A 551 3.80 -20.47 7.05
C ASP A 551 2.34 -19.92 7.16
N ASP A 552 1.80 -19.56 8.33
CA ASP A 552 0.45 -18.98 8.50
C ASP A 552 0.36 -17.67 9.33
N GLU A 553 1.51 -17.02 9.56
CA GLU A 553 1.76 -15.80 10.35
C GLU A 553 1.34 -15.87 11.85
N ASP A 554 1.15 -17.05 12.46
CA ASP A 554 0.73 -17.14 13.88
C ASP A 554 1.79 -16.68 14.91
N GLY A 555 3.07 -16.69 14.51
CA GLY A 555 4.24 -16.31 15.31
C GLY A 555 5.03 -17.46 15.96
N ILE A 556 4.77 -18.74 15.61
CA ILE A 556 5.29 -19.96 16.27
C ILE A 556 6.18 -20.84 15.34
N LEU A 557 6.93 -20.22 14.43
CA LEU A 557 7.90 -20.79 13.50
C LEU A 557 7.82 -22.31 13.26
N ASP A 558 7.42 -22.75 12.07
CA ASP A 558 7.05 -24.12 11.62
C ASP A 558 7.91 -25.31 12.13
N THR A 559 9.14 -25.04 12.56
CA THR A 559 10.03 -25.97 13.29
C THR A 559 9.56 -26.33 14.71
N TYR A 560 8.65 -25.55 15.32
CA TYR A 560 8.14 -25.71 16.69
C TYR A 560 6.64 -25.98 16.74
N ASP A 561 5.86 -25.37 15.85
CA ASP A 561 4.44 -25.62 15.65
C ASP A 561 4.14 -27.05 15.08
N LEU A 562 2.89 -27.49 15.22
CA LEU A 562 2.37 -28.79 14.79
C LEU A 562 1.30 -28.71 13.67
N CYS A 563 0.81 -27.51 13.34
CA CYS A 563 -0.28 -27.25 12.39
C CYS A 563 0.22 -26.70 11.03
N GLN A 564 1.32 -25.96 11.02
CA GLN A 564 2.11 -25.33 9.95
C GLN A 564 1.29 -24.40 9.05
N THR A 565 0.30 -24.95 8.34
CA THR A 565 -0.63 -24.19 7.51
C THR A 565 -1.99 -24.13 8.20
N GLY A 566 -2.12 -23.29 9.23
CA GLY A 566 -3.27 -23.22 10.14
C GLY A 566 -4.35 -22.21 9.74
N SER A 567 -4.52 -21.16 10.54
CA SER A 567 -5.68 -20.25 10.54
C SER A 567 -5.27 -18.80 10.26
N LEU A 568 -5.01 -18.47 8.99
CA LEU A 568 -4.57 -17.13 8.53
C LEU A 568 -5.20 -15.94 9.27
N GLY A 569 -4.37 -15.12 9.90
CA GLY A 569 -4.77 -13.93 10.68
C GLY A 569 -5.25 -14.23 12.11
N TRP A 570 -5.11 -15.47 12.57
CA TRP A 570 -4.99 -15.83 13.99
C TRP A 570 -3.55 -15.55 14.47
N LEU A 571 -3.33 -15.51 15.78
CA LEU A 571 -2.01 -15.32 16.39
C LEU A 571 -1.97 -16.16 17.67
N SER A 572 -0.90 -16.94 17.89
CA SER A 572 -0.77 -17.75 19.10
C SER A 572 -0.47 -16.88 20.33
N THR A 573 -1.34 -16.97 21.34
CA THR A 573 -1.20 -16.32 22.64
C THR A 573 -1.48 -17.31 23.77
N LEU A 574 -1.11 -16.94 24.99
CA LEU A 574 -1.37 -17.76 26.19
C LEU A 574 -2.85 -17.89 26.53
N GLU A 575 -3.73 -17.15 25.85
CA GLU A 575 -5.17 -17.13 26.05
C GLU A 575 -5.94 -17.96 25.01
N ASN A 576 -5.33 -18.26 23.84
CA ASN A 576 -5.96 -19.00 22.74
C ASN A 576 -5.17 -20.23 22.23
N ASP A 577 -3.98 -20.49 22.79
CA ASP A 577 -3.16 -21.70 22.62
C ASP A 577 -2.51 -22.05 23.98
N GLU A 578 -3.14 -22.96 24.75
CA GLU A 578 -2.60 -23.34 26.09
C GLU A 578 -1.23 -24.04 25.94
N ASN A 579 -1.00 -24.67 24.78
CA ASN A 579 0.13 -25.54 24.51
C ASN A 579 1.40 -24.73 24.15
N GLN A 580 1.22 -23.59 23.47
CA GLN A 580 2.17 -23.04 22.50
C GLN A 580 2.66 -24.12 21.53
N ASP A 581 1.72 -24.73 20.80
CA ASP A 581 2.04 -25.67 19.70
C ASP A 581 1.45 -25.29 18.33
N GLY A 582 1.02 -24.03 18.17
CA GLY A 582 0.65 -23.37 16.90
C GLY A 582 -0.68 -23.83 16.30
N CYS A 583 -1.43 -24.60 17.08
CA CYS A 583 -2.76 -25.07 16.70
C CYS A 583 -3.82 -24.30 17.49
N GLU A 584 -4.67 -23.54 16.78
CA GLU A 584 -5.86 -22.86 17.33
C GLU A 584 -6.69 -23.82 18.21
N ASP A 585 -6.71 -23.53 19.53
CA ASP A 585 -7.49 -24.29 20.50
C ASP A 585 -9.00 -23.94 20.39
N VAL A 586 -9.85 -24.79 20.95
CA VAL A 586 -11.30 -24.64 20.76
C VAL A 586 -11.89 -23.63 21.76
N ASP A 587 -12.41 -22.52 21.25
CA ASP A 587 -13.45 -21.71 21.89
C ASP A 587 -14.83 -22.21 21.41
N SER A 588 -15.65 -22.74 22.33
CA SER A 588 -16.96 -23.32 22.01
C SER A 588 -18.12 -22.31 21.85
N ASP A 589 -17.97 -21.05 22.26
CA ASP A 589 -19.09 -20.08 22.23
C ASP A 589 -18.76 -18.65 21.73
N GLY A 590 -17.48 -18.31 21.57
CA GLY A 590 -16.99 -17.16 20.82
C GLY A 590 -16.76 -15.91 21.66
N ASP A 591 -16.29 -16.05 22.89
CA ASP A 591 -16.00 -14.95 23.82
C ASP A 591 -14.52 -14.47 23.74
N GLY A 592 -13.61 -15.37 23.32
CA GLY A 592 -12.18 -15.11 23.20
C GLY A 592 -11.28 -15.89 24.18
N ILE A 593 -11.84 -16.70 25.08
CA ILE A 593 -11.12 -17.67 25.92
C ILE A 593 -11.42 -19.10 25.41
N VAL A 594 -10.43 -19.99 25.43
CA VAL A 594 -10.60 -21.39 24.97
C VAL A 594 -11.13 -22.31 26.07
N ASP A 595 -11.81 -23.40 25.69
CA ASP A 595 -12.45 -24.43 26.53
C ASP A 595 -11.56 -25.00 27.68
N GLN A 596 -10.23 -24.85 27.57
CA GLN A 596 -9.25 -25.27 28.59
C GLN A 596 -9.01 -24.24 29.71
N LEU A 597 -9.21 -22.96 29.42
CA LEU A 597 -8.96 -21.83 30.31
C LEU A 597 -10.25 -21.15 30.79
N ASP A 598 -11.33 -21.31 30.03
CA ASP A 598 -12.64 -20.72 30.28
C ASP A 598 -13.34 -21.33 31.52
N THR A 599 -13.80 -20.47 32.43
CA THR A 599 -14.61 -20.83 33.61
C THR A 599 -16.05 -21.23 33.29
N CYS A 600 -16.57 -20.82 32.13
CA CYS A 600 -17.91 -21.14 31.61
C CYS A 600 -17.93 -21.54 30.10
N PRO A 601 -17.28 -22.65 29.66
CA PRO A 601 -17.04 -23.09 28.25
C PRO A 601 -18.21 -23.25 27.25
N ASN A 602 -19.40 -22.73 27.55
CA ASN A 602 -20.60 -22.76 26.70
C ASN A 602 -21.47 -21.47 26.87
N LEU A 603 -20.95 -20.42 27.53
CA LEU A 603 -21.62 -19.16 27.84
C LEU A 603 -20.63 -17.97 28.03
N GLN A 604 -20.37 -17.21 26.97
CA GLN A 604 -19.74 -15.87 26.98
C GLN A 604 -20.00 -15.06 28.27
N ASP A 605 -18.96 -14.75 29.04
CA ASP A 605 -19.06 -14.04 30.33
C ASP A 605 -17.98 -12.94 30.52
N ASP A 606 -17.51 -12.71 31.76
CA ASP A 606 -16.35 -11.86 32.07
C ASP A 606 -15.27 -12.55 32.95
N GLN A 607 -15.25 -13.88 32.95
CA GLN A 607 -14.33 -14.77 33.68
C GLN A 607 -14.25 -14.46 35.17
N ALA A 608 -15.42 -14.14 35.74
CA ALA A 608 -15.59 -13.97 37.17
C ALA A 608 -15.78 -15.35 37.82
N ASP A 609 -14.94 -15.63 38.82
CA ASP A 609 -14.91 -16.82 39.67
C ASP A 609 -14.70 -16.28 41.09
N LEU A 610 -15.79 -16.09 41.83
CA LEU A 610 -15.79 -15.38 43.11
C LEU A 610 -15.32 -16.26 44.28
N ASP A 611 -15.66 -17.55 44.28
CA ASP A 611 -15.29 -18.52 45.33
C ASP A 611 -13.91 -19.19 45.07
N GLY A 612 -13.52 -19.36 43.81
CA GLY A 612 -12.25 -19.98 43.40
C GLY A 612 -12.29 -21.50 43.19
N ASP A 613 -13.46 -22.11 42.99
CA ASP A 613 -13.68 -23.52 42.59
C ASP A 613 -13.21 -23.79 41.15
N GLY A 614 -13.35 -22.81 40.25
CA GLY A 614 -13.04 -22.91 38.83
C GLY A 614 -14.26 -23.16 37.92
N ILE A 615 -15.46 -22.84 38.40
CA ILE A 615 -16.66 -22.57 37.60
C ILE A 615 -16.92 -21.06 37.71
N GLY A 616 -17.49 -20.43 36.68
CA GLY A 616 -17.72 -18.98 36.68
C GLY A 616 -19.10 -18.55 37.19
N ASP A 617 -19.14 -17.34 37.76
CA ASP A 617 -20.32 -16.57 38.21
C ASP A 617 -21.53 -16.67 37.25
N ALA A 618 -21.28 -16.77 35.94
CA ALA A 618 -22.31 -16.74 34.92
C ALA A 618 -22.99 -18.09 34.65
N CYS A 619 -22.37 -19.21 35.06
CA CYS A 619 -22.84 -20.57 34.77
C CYS A 619 -23.00 -21.49 35.99
N GLU A 620 -22.76 -20.99 37.20
CA GLU A 620 -23.10 -21.65 38.46
C GLU A 620 -24.50 -21.29 39.01
N ASP A 621 -24.82 -21.79 40.20
CA ASP A 621 -26.09 -21.56 40.93
C ASP A 621 -25.84 -21.21 42.44
N ASP A 622 -24.59 -20.90 42.85
CA ASP A 622 -24.07 -20.85 44.25
C ASP A 622 -22.90 -19.82 44.33
N THR A 623 -23.13 -18.57 43.87
CA THR A 623 -22.09 -17.64 43.36
C THR A 623 -20.94 -17.25 44.32
N ASP A 624 -21.09 -17.37 45.64
CA ASP A 624 -20.00 -17.09 46.60
C ASP A 624 -19.56 -18.31 47.44
N GLY A 625 -20.07 -19.50 47.09
CA GLY A 625 -19.65 -20.79 47.63
C GLY A 625 -20.10 -21.06 49.08
N ASP A 626 -21.02 -20.26 49.63
CA ASP A 626 -21.52 -20.40 51.00
C ASP A 626 -22.45 -21.62 51.21
N THR A 627 -22.93 -22.23 50.11
CA THR A 627 -23.85 -23.38 50.01
C THR A 627 -25.36 -23.09 50.07
N ILE A 628 -25.78 -21.82 50.10
CA ILE A 628 -27.13 -21.38 49.72
C ILE A 628 -27.15 -21.08 48.21
N LEU A 629 -28.21 -21.48 47.52
CA LEU A 629 -28.34 -21.24 46.07
C LEU A 629 -28.82 -19.81 45.80
N ASP A 630 -28.36 -19.22 44.69
CA ASP A 630 -28.75 -17.91 44.14
C ASP A 630 -30.27 -17.61 44.09
N GLU A 631 -31.15 -18.63 44.06
CA GLU A 631 -32.61 -18.44 44.09
C GLU A 631 -33.21 -18.27 45.51
N PHE A 632 -32.39 -18.41 46.55
CA PHE A 632 -32.76 -18.33 47.98
C PHE A 632 -31.87 -17.38 48.80
N ASP A 633 -30.70 -17.01 48.29
CA ASP A 633 -29.73 -16.13 48.94
C ASP A 633 -30.04 -14.63 48.71
N ASN A 634 -29.92 -13.81 49.77
CA ASN A 634 -30.07 -12.36 49.76
C ASN A 634 -28.73 -11.59 49.65
N CYS A 635 -27.60 -12.22 49.90
CA CYS A 635 -26.27 -11.62 49.96
C CYS A 635 -25.39 -11.87 48.70
N LEU A 636 -25.57 -12.98 47.97
CA LEU A 636 -25.22 -13.31 46.57
C LEU A 636 -23.77 -13.18 46.08
N ARG A 637 -22.94 -12.38 46.76
CA ARG A 637 -21.58 -11.99 46.34
C ARG A 637 -20.71 -11.63 47.54
N ASP A 638 -20.89 -12.29 48.67
CA ASP A 638 -20.14 -11.97 49.88
C ASP A 638 -18.64 -12.31 49.75
N SER A 639 -17.84 -11.58 50.51
CA SER A 639 -16.40 -11.77 50.53
C SER A 639 -15.81 -11.27 51.86
N PRO A 640 -14.93 -12.06 52.52
CA PRO A 640 -14.40 -13.36 52.08
C PRO A 640 -15.38 -14.53 52.31
N ILE A 641 -15.24 -15.55 51.46
CA ILE A 641 -15.98 -16.83 51.49
C ILE A 641 -16.07 -17.41 52.90
N TRP A 642 -17.26 -17.90 53.22
CA TRP A 642 -17.63 -18.57 54.47
C TRP A 642 -18.56 -19.74 54.13
N ILE A 643 -19.44 -20.16 55.04
CA ILE A 643 -20.45 -21.22 54.82
C ILE A 643 -21.65 -20.90 55.72
N SER A 644 -22.87 -20.87 55.19
CA SER A 644 -24.10 -20.82 55.98
C SER A 644 -24.16 -22.00 56.96
N GLU A 645 -24.12 -21.67 58.26
CA GLU A 645 -24.51 -22.56 59.35
C GLU A 645 -25.34 -21.71 60.31
N ASN A 646 -26.34 -22.33 60.95
CA ASN A 646 -27.29 -21.78 61.94
C ASN A 646 -26.64 -21.26 63.27
N SER A 647 -25.41 -20.78 63.19
CA SER A 647 -24.60 -20.15 64.24
C SER A 647 -23.90 -18.87 63.78
N ASN A 648 -24.16 -18.44 62.54
CA ASN A 648 -23.53 -17.30 61.84
C ASN A 648 -24.32 -16.92 60.56
N ASP A 649 -25.59 -17.33 60.53
CA ASP A 649 -26.67 -17.11 59.57
C ASP A 649 -27.90 -17.69 60.31
N HIS A 650 -28.65 -16.85 61.03
CA HIS A 650 -29.69 -17.32 61.97
C HIS A 650 -31.02 -17.62 61.27
N ASP A 651 -31.48 -16.77 60.36
CA ASP A 651 -32.73 -16.96 59.60
C ASP A 651 -32.60 -17.95 58.43
N GLY A 652 -31.40 -18.08 57.85
CA GLY A 652 -31.08 -18.98 56.73
C GLY A 652 -31.15 -18.34 55.34
N ASP A 653 -30.98 -17.02 55.20
CA ASP A 653 -31.06 -16.28 53.93
C ASP A 653 -29.73 -16.05 53.19
N GLY A 654 -28.61 -16.58 53.70
CA GLY A 654 -27.28 -16.41 53.08
C GLY A 654 -26.54 -15.13 53.48
N CYS A 655 -27.09 -14.28 54.35
CA CYS A 655 -26.36 -13.19 54.98
C CYS A 655 -25.74 -13.61 56.33
N ARG A 656 -24.56 -13.05 56.65
CA ARG A 656 -23.82 -13.33 57.90
C ARG A 656 -24.15 -12.33 59.02
N ASP A 657 -24.59 -12.85 60.17
CA ASP A 657 -24.87 -12.11 61.42
C ASP A 657 -23.81 -11.02 61.76
N GLU A 658 -22.51 -11.35 61.70
CA GLU A 658 -21.46 -10.48 62.27
C GLU A 658 -21.26 -9.15 61.51
N ASP A 659 -21.53 -9.10 60.20
CA ASP A 659 -21.26 -7.91 59.38
C ASP A 659 -21.96 -7.81 58.01
N ARG A 660 -23.00 -8.61 57.73
CA ARG A 660 -23.74 -8.56 56.45
C ARG A 660 -25.25 -8.46 56.60
N ASP A 661 -25.82 -9.19 57.54
CA ASP A 661 -27.19 -8.93 57.96
C ASP A 661 -27.27 -7.63 58.80
N SER A 662 -28.48 -7.19 59.10
CA SER A 662 -28.84 -6.17 60.08
C SER A 662 -30.29 -6.33 60.59
N ASP A 663 -30.90 -7.50 60.37
CA ASP A 663 -32.24 -7.93 60.79
C ASP A 663 -32.14 -9.46 61.04
N ASP A 664 -31.20 -9.90 61.90
CA ASP A 664 -30.69 -11.30 62.09
C ASP A 664 -31.77 -12.42 62.15
N ASP A 665 -33.02 -12.11 62.51
CA ASP A 665 -34.15 -13.07 62.52
C ASP A 665 -35.33 -12.71 61.57
N ASN A 666 -35.21 -11.61 60.82
CA ASN A 666 -36.10 -11.20 59.73
C ASN A 666 -37.57 -10.92 60.16
N ASP A 667 -37.79 -10.59 61.44
CA ASP A 667 -39.04 -10.03 61.97
C ASP A 667 -39.36 -8.63 61.40
N GLY A 668 -38.33 -7.83 61.12
CA GLY A 668 -38.43 -6.43 60.67
C GLY A 668 -37.97 -5.38 61.68
N VAL A 669 -37.38 -5.78 62.82
CA VAL A 669 -36.64 -4.91 63.75
C VAL A 669 -35.14 -5.17 63.59
N LEU A 670 -34.37 -4.11 63.32
CA LEU A 670 -32.93 -4.21 63.13
C LEU A 670 -32.21 -4.44 64.47
N ASP A 671 -31.19 -5.31 64.55
CA ASP A 671 -30.39 -5.66 65.75
C ASP A 671 -29.81 -4.48 66.56
N LEU A 672 -29.73 -3.29 65.98
CA LEU A 672 -29.35 -2.07 66.72
C LEU A 672 -30.48 -1.52 67.62
N PHE A 673 -31.70 -2.03 67.46
CA PHE A 673 -32.94 -1.65 68.12
C PHE A 673 -33.77 -2.86 68.57
N ASP A 674 -33.19 -4.07 68.49
CA ASP A 674 -33.75 -5.32 68.98
C ASP A 674 -32.90 -5.85 70.14
N ASP A 675 -33.45 -5.91 71.35
CA ASP A 675 -32.76 -6.49 72.52
C ASP A 675 -32.81 -8.05 72.52
N CYS A 676 -33.56 -8.66 71.60
CA CYS A 676 -33.75 -10.09 71.37
C CYS A 676 -33.22 -10.63 70.02
N SER A 677 -32.31 -9.90 69.36
CA SER A 677 -31.89 -10.04 67.94
C SER A 677 -31.41 -11.39 67.35
N GLN A 678 -31.63 -12.53 68.00
CA GLN A 678 -31.54 -13.88 67.40
C GLN A 678 -32.72 -14.73 67.92
N GLY A 679 -33.95 -14.24 67.74
CA GLY A 679 -35.20 -14.72 68.33
C GLY A 679 -36.02 -15.70 67.46
N GLU A 680 -37.34 -15.71 67.63
CA GLU A 680 -38.31 -16.51 66.84
C GLU A 680 -38.57 -15.97 65.42
N ILE A 681 -37.56 -16.17 64.55
CA ILE A 681 -37.51 -15.87 63.11
C ILE A 681 -38.85 -15.55 62.41
N GLY A 682 -38.95 -14.36 61.83
CA GLY A 682 -39.93 -14.00 60.81
C GLY A 682 -41.35 -13.77 61.33
N TRP A 683 -41.51 -13.10 62.47
CA TRP A 683 -42.81 -12.73 63.04
C TRP A 683 -43.36 -11.39 62.49
N ASN A 684 -43.68 -10.37 63.31
CA ASN A 684 -44.24 -9.08 62.83
C ASN A 684 -44.56 -8.01 63.91
N GLY A 685 -43.87 -7.95 65.05
CA GLY A 685 -44.07 -6.88 66.05
C GLY A 685 -45.55 -6.57 66.41
N SER A 686 -46.37 -7.61 66.67
CA SER A 686 -47.79 -7.44 67.06
C SER A 686 -48.22 -8.23 68.30
N GLU A 687 -47.24 -8.87 68.93
CA GLU A 687 -47.22 -9.50 70.26
C GLU A 687 -45.92 -8.98 70.92
N ASP A 688 -45.86 -7.65 71.02
CA ASP A 688 -44.78 -6.75 71.47
C ASP A 688 -45.49 -5.56 72.16
N TYR A 689 -45.21 -5.31 73.45
CA TYR A 689 -45.90 -4.28 74.24
C TYR A 689 -45.10 -2.99 74.40
N ASP A 690 -43.79 -3.06 74.63
CA ASP A 690 -42.91 -1.91 74.90
C ASP A 690 -42.26 -1.33 73.62
N GLY A 691 -41.94 -2.18 72.64
CA GLY A 691 -41.32 -1.84 71.36
C GLY A 691 -39.82 -2.12 71.22
N ASP A 692 -39.23 -3.03 72.01
CA ASP A 692 -37.80 -3.37 72.02
C ASP A 692 -37.36 -4.52 71.08
N GLY A 693 -38.28 -5.17 70.36
CA GLY A 693 -37.98 -6.31 69.47
C GLY A 693 -38.10 -7.69 70.12
N CYS A 694 -38.22 -7.78 71.45
CA CYS A 694 -38.57 -9.03 72.13
C CYS A 694 -40.07 -9.35 71.99
N ARG A 695 -40.41 -10.64 72.04
CA ARG A 695 -41.80 -11.11 71.89
C ARG A 695 -42.47 -11.52 73.20
N ASP A 696 -43.62 -10.89 73.47
CA ASP A 696 -44.50 -11.06 74.64
C ASP A 696 -44.49 -12.50 75.19
N GLY A 697 -43.82 -12.72 76.33
CA GLY A 697 -43.88 -13.97 77.09
C GLY A 697 -43.37 -15.24 76.37
N ILE A 698 -42.56 -15.09 75.32
CA ILE A 698 -41.80 -16.19 74.67
C ILE A 698 -40.30 -16.02 74.95
N GLU A 699 -39.75 -14.86 74.58
CA GLU A 699 -38.36 -14.47 74.81
C GLU A 699 -38.22 -13.22 75.67
N ASP A 700 -39.20 -12.30 75.59
CA ASP A 700 -39.39 -11.23 76.56
C ASP A 700 -39.66 -11.76 77.99
N THR A 701 -39.21 -11.01 78.99
CA THR A 701 -39.41 -11.24 80.44
C THR A 701 -39.49 -9.95 81.28
N ASP A 702 -39.66 -8.78 80.65
CA ASP A 702 -39.78 -7.44 81.27
C ASP A 702 -40.82 -6.67 80.43
N GLU A 703 -42.06 -7.19 80.35
CA GLU A 703 -43.07 -6.87 79.31
C GLU A 703 -43.40 -5.36 79.10
N ASP A 704 -42.97 -4.43 79.96
CA ASP A 704 -43.05 -2.98 79.69
C ASP A 704 -41.73 -2.17 79.90
N GLY A 705 -40.59 -2.84 79.94
CA GLY A 705 -39.26 -2.21 79.89
C GLY A 705 -38.92 -1.34 81.10
N ASP A 706 -39.57 -1.57 82.24
CA ASP A 706 -39.40 -0.80 83.47
C ASP A 706 -38.21 -1.25 84.33
N SER A 707 -37.64 -2.44 84.07
CA SER A 707 -36.56 -3.11 84.82
C SER A 707 -37.00 -3.96 86.03
N TYR A 708 -38.30 -4.18 86.24
CA TYR A 708 -38.83 -5.24 87.10
C TYR A 708 -39.44 -6.39 86.26
N PRO A 709 -38.77 -7.56 86.14
CA PRO A 709 -39.28 -8.69 85.35
C PRO A 709 -40.66 -9.17 85.79
N ASP A 710 -41.54 -9.60 84.87
CA ASP A 710 -42.98 -9.95 85.10
C ASP A 710 -43.26 -10.99 86.21
N SER A 711 -42.22 -11.68 86.69
CA SER A 711 -42.30 -12.65 87.78
C SER A 711 -42.01 -12.08 89.18
N GLU A 712 -41.46 -10.87 89.27
CA GLU A 712 -41.21 -10.13 90.51
C GLU A 712 -41.96 -8.78 90.57
N ASP A 713 -42.43 -8.24 89.44
CA ASP A 713 -43.35 -7.09 89.35
C ASP A 713 -44.84 -7.44 89.67
N ASN A 714 -45.58 -6.48 90.21
CA ASN A 714 -47.02 -6.53 90.44
C ASN A 714 -47.87 -5.88 89.31
N CYS A 715 -47.27 -5.13 88.39
CA CYS A 715 -47.92 -4.37 87.32
C CYS A 715 -47.54 -4.70 85.84
N PRO A 716 -47.28 -5.95 85.37
CA PRO A 716 -46.36 -6.20 84.23
C PRO A 716 -46.82 -5.85 82.80
N GLN A 717 -47.86 -5.04 82.65
CA GLN A 717 -48.23 -4.36 81.41
C GLN A 717 -48.75 -2.95 81.78
N GLY A 718 -47.87 -2.17 82.42
CA GLY A 718 -48.15 -0.89 83.06
C GLY A 718 -47.81 0.31 82.17
N ILE A 719 -47.07 1.27 82.72
CA ILE A 719 -46.54 2.44 82.00
C ILE A 719 -45.11 2.15 81.56
N ILE A 720 -44.98 1.85 80.26
CA ILE A 720 -43.71 1.55 79.59
C ILE A 720 -42.57 2.50 80.02
N GLY A 721 -41.52 1.90 80.58
CA GLY A 721 -40.22 2.53 80.88
C GLY A 721 -40.03 3.08 82.29
N VAL A 722 -38.95 2.61 82.92
CA VAL A 722 -38.47 2.79 84.31
C VAL A 722 -39.06 3.95 85.13
N ALA A 723 -39.67 3.62 86.27
CA ALA A 723 -40.18 4.56 87.25
C ALA A 723 -39.16 5.64 87.72
N GLY A 724 -39.66 6.86 87.94
CA GLY A 724 -38.82 7.98 88.40
C GLY A 724 -38.37 7.83 89.86
N THR A 725 -37.14 8.23 90.19
CA THR A 725 -36.58 8.03 91.55
C THR A 725 -37.48 8.61 92.67
N GLY A 726 -38.12 7.74 93.46
CA GLY A 726 -39.10 8.12 94.48
C GLY A 726 -40.49 8.46 93.92
N MET A 727 -40.92 7.68 92.92
CA MET A 727 -42.28 7.53 92.39
C MET A 727 -42.77 6.07 92.47
N ASP A 728 -41.93 5.22 93.05
CA ASP A 728 -42.07 3.82 93.45
C ASP A 728 -41.36 3.82 94.82
N LEU A 729 -42.12 3.58 95.90
CA LEU A 729 -41.65 3.76 97.28
C LEU A 729 -41.27 2.43 97.95
N ASP A 730 -41.99 1.34 97.69
CA ASP A 730 -41.74 0.03 98.30
C ASP A 730 -40.85 -0.91 97.45
N GLN A 731 -40.67 -0.61 96.15
CA GLN A 731 -39.99 -1.41 95.12
C GLN A 731 -40.73 -2.69 94.72
N ASP A 732 -41.99 -2.56 94.25
CA ASP A 732 -42.79 -3.64 93.66
C ASP A 732 -43.10 -3.54 92.15
N GLY A 733 -42.67 -2.44 91.51
CA GLY A 733 -42.84 -2.14 90.07
C GLY A 733 -44.07 -1.30 89.72
N CYS A 734 -45.06 -1.20 90.61
CA CYS A 734 -46.20 -0.29 90.41
C CYS A 734 -45.84 1.17 90.75
N LEU A 735 -46.28 2.12 89.92
CA LEU A 735 -46.01 3.55 90.11
C LEU A 735 -46.96 4.18 91.15
N ASP A 736 -46.47 4.47 92.38
CA ASP A 736 -47.14 5.14 93.54
C ASP A 736 -48.40 5.93 93.12
N THR A 737 -48.17 6.95 92.27
CA THR A 737 -49.13 8.02 91.99
C THR A 737 -50.26 7.66 91.01
N THR A 738 -50.22 6.47 90.40
CA THR A 738 -51.09 6.10 89.26
C THR A 738 -51.56 4.65 89.27
N GLU A 739 -50.74 3.72 89.76
CA GLU A 739 -50.93 2.27 89.58
C GLU A 739 -50.96 1.46 90.88
N ASP A 740 -50.33 1.94 91.95
CA ASP A 740 -50.55 1.41 93.31
C ASP A 740 -51.74 2.11 94.04
N ASP A 741 -52.19 1.51 95.15
CA ASP A 741 -53.27 1.92 96.05
C ASP A 741 -52.82 1.80 97.55
N ASP A 742 -51.55 1.48 97.89
CA ASP A 742 -51.01 1.24 99.25
C ASP A 742 -49.51 1.65 99.39
N ASP A 743 -49.16 2.91 99.07
CA ASP A 743 -47.80 3.49 98.81
C ASP A 743 -46.59 2.88 99.59
N ASP A 744 -46.74 2.48 100.87
CA ASP A 744 -45.64 1.95 101.71
C ASP A 744 -45.76 0.46 102.11
N ASN A 745 -46.80 -0.20 101.61
CA ASN A 745 -47.15 -1.62 101.75
C ASN A 745 -47.17 -2.12 103.21
N ASP A 746 -47.51 -1.24 104.18
CA ASP A 746 -47.77 -1.66 105.57
C ASP A 746 -49.11 -2.42 105.72
N GLY A 747 -49.99 -2.29 104.71
CA GLY A 747 -51.24 -3.01 104.53
C GLY A 747 -52.47 -2.18 104.85
N VAL A 748 -52.41 -0.86 104.60
CA VAL A 748 -53.44 0.13 104.91
C VAL A 748 -53.45 1.21 103.82
N ASN A 749 -54.12 0.89 102.70
CA ASN A 749 -54.37 1.78 101.56
C ASN A 749 -54.50 3.26 101.96
N ASP A 750 -53.67 4.13 101.37
CA ASP A 750 -53.39 5.50 101.82
C ASP A 750 -54.60 6.45 101.90
N THR A 751 -55.76 6.05 101.36
CA THR A 751 -57.03 6.76 101.52
C THR A 751 -57.69 6.64 102.90
N ASP A 752 -57.35 5.61 103.69
CA ASP A 752 -57.82 5.39 105.07
C ASP A 752 -56.66 5.51 106.11
N ASP A 753 -55.46 5.91 105.67
CA ASP A 753 -54.24 5.98 106.49
C ASP A 753 -53.97 7.36 107.13
N ASP A 754 -53.55 7.40 108.41
CA ASP A 754 -53.18 8.64 109.13
C ASP A 754 -51.68 8.99 109.00
N CYS A 755 -50.87 8.10 108.42
CA CYS A 755 -49.42 8.03 108.54
C CYS A 755 -48.58 7.63 107.30
N GLN A 756 -49.19 7.31 106.13
CA GLN A 756 -48.76 7.23 104.69
C GLN A 756 -47.27 7.05 104.27
N PHE A 757 -46.34 6.95 105.20
CA PHE A 757 -44.89 6.80 105.01
C PHE A 757 -44.30 6.09 106.25
N THR A 758 -44.96 5.01 106.69
CA THR A 758 -44.51 4.11 107.76
C THR A 758 -43.32 3.28 107.27
N PRO A 759 -42.12 3.42 107.88
CA PRO A 759 -40.96 2.70 107.37
C PRO A 759 -41.09 1.19 107.63
N SER A 760 -41.30 0.39 106.58
CA SER A 760 -41.52 -1.07 106.51
C SER A 760 -40.75 -1.97 107.51
N SER A 761 -39.61 -1.49 108.02
CA SER A 761 -38.93 -2.02 109.22
C SER A 761 -39.74 -2.02 110.53
N GLN A 762 -40.90 -1.37 110.58
CA GLN A 762 -41.77 -1.19 111.75
C GLN A 762 -43.18 -1.72 111.49
N THR A 763 -43.84 -2.23 112.53
CA THR A 763 -45.26 -2.59 112.43
C THR A 763 -46.14 -1.37 112.66
N ALA A 764 -47.01 -1.11 111.69
CA ALA A 764 -48.17 -0.23 111.77
C ALA A 764 -49.11 -0.56 112.95
N ASP A 765 -50.06 0.33 113.21
CA ASP A 765 -51.25 0.02 114.02
C ASP A 765 -52.53 -0.06 113.14
N ALA A 766 -53.71 0.27 113.67
CA ALA A 766 -54.96 0.17 112.90
C ALA A 766 -55.29 1.45 112.09
N ASN A 767 -54.34 2.39 112.05
CA ASN A 767 -54.38 3.69 111.39
C ASN A 767 -53.05 3.97 110.62
N GLY A 768 -52.30 2.93 110.22
CA GLY A 768 -50.95 3.03 109.61
C GLY A 768 -49.82 3.41 110.56
N CYS A 769 -50.10 4.19 111.60
CA CYS A 769 -49.05 4.79 112.41
C CYS A 769 -48.23 3.78 113.22
N SER A 770 -46.92 3.66 112.92
CA SER A 770 -46.02 2.88 113.77
C SER A 770 -45.89 3.47 115.18
N SER A 771 -45.50 2.62 116.14
CA SER A 771 -45.31 3.02 117.55
C SER A 771 -44.34 4.18 117.79
N THR A 772 -43.51 4.55 116.80
CA THR A 772 -42.57 5.69 116.87
C THR A 772 -43.14 6.99 116.28
N GLN A 773 -44.08 6.91 115.34
CA GLN A 773 -44.76 8.07 114.73
C GLN A 773 -45.77 8.75 115.69
N ILE A 774 -46.31 8.00 116.65
CA ILE A 774 -47.29 8.45 117.65
C ILE A 774 -46.68 9.41 118.71
N ASP A 775 -47.44 10.41 119.17
CA ASP A 775 -47.16 11.20 120.39
C ASP A 775 -47.95 10.62 121.58
N ASN A 776 -47.25 10.14 122.62
CA ASN A 776 -47.86 9.47 123.78
C ASN A 776 -48.24 10.37 124.95
N ASP A 777 -47.61 11.54 125.14
CA ASP A 777 -47.84 12.41 126.31
C ASP A 777 -48.52 13.75 125.99
N GLY A 778 -48.55 14.11 124.70
CA GLY A 778 -49.32 15.21 124.14
C GLY A 778 -48.62 16.56 124.21
N ASP A 779 -47.29 16.61 124.28
CA ASP A 779 -46.53 17.86 124.21
C ASP A 779 -46.33 18.41 122.78
N GLY A 780 -46.54 17.58 121.76
CA GLY A 780 -46.42 17.93 120.34
C GLY A 780 -45.17 17.39 119.64
N VAL A 781 -44.37 16.54 120.28
CA VAL A 781 -43.26 15.80 119.67
C VAL A 781 -43.56 14.29 119.72
N ASN A 782 -43.36 13.55 118.63
CA ASN A 782 -43.62 12.12 118.63
C ASN A 782 -42.52 11.31 119.35
N ASN A 783 -42.85 10.06 119.68
CA ASN A 783 -42.03 9.14 120.47
C ASN A 783 -40.60 8.94 119.90
N LEU A 784 -40.39 9.13 118.60
CA LEU A 784 -39.08 9.00 117.97
C LEU A 784 -38.12 10.15 118.30
N TYR A 785 -38.65 11.37 118.38
CA TYR A 785 -37.86 12.60 118.55
C TYR A 785 -37.93 13.19 119.96
N ASP A 786 -38.86 12.73 120.80
CA ASP A 786 -38.96 13.12 122.20
C ASP A 786 -37.88 12.43 123.07
N LEU A 787 -37.01 13.24 123.68
CA LEU A 787 -35.97 12.81 124.62
C LEU A 787 -36.38 12.96 126.10
N CYS A 788 -37.60 13.45 126.37
CA CYS A 788 -38.17 13.68 127.71
C CYS A 788 -39.64 13.18 127.84
N PRO A 789 -39.93 11.88 127.62
CA PRO A 789 -41.29 11.28 127.53
C PRO A 789 -42.05 11.14 128.85
N ALA A 790 -42.19 12.25 129.57
CA ALA A 790 -43.05 12.46 130.73
C ALA A 790 -43.14 13.97 131.05
N THR A 791 -43.22 14.83 130.04
CA THR A 791 -43.34 16.27 130.23
C THR A 791 -44.71 16.64 130.78
N ALA A 792 -44.77 17.68 131.62
CA ALA A 792 -46.02 18.11 132.22
C ALA A 792 -46.92 18.78 131.15
N PRO A 793 -48.13 18.28 130.84
CA PRO A 793 -48.92 18.77 129.72
C PRO A 793 -49.16 20.29 129.76
N GLY A 794 -48.76 20.97 128.68
CA GLY A 794 -48.80 22.43 128.55
C GLY A 794 -47.58 23.18 129.11
N GLN A 795 -46.49 22.49 129.46
CA GLN A 795 -45.17 23.09 129.62
C GLN A 795 -44.50 23.27 128.24
N ALA A 796 -43.67 24.30 128.06
CA ALA A 796 -42.99 24.56 126.79
C ALA A 796 -41.63 23.84 126.74
N VAL A 797 -41.35 23.20 125.59
CA VAL A 797 -40.22 22.29 125.38
C VAL A 797 -39.31 22.70 124.22
N THR A 798 -38.14 22.07 124.12
CA THR A 798 -37.36 22.01 122.87
C THR A 798 -38.08 21.18 121.80
N SER A 799 -37.55 21.18 120.57
CA SER A 799 -37.92 20.22 119.51
C SER A 799 -37.46 18.76 119.81
N THR A 800 -37.37 18.41 121.09
CA THR A 800 -36.96 17.11 121.64
C THR A 800 -37.59 16.87 123.03
N GLY A 801 -38.72 17.52 123.35
CA GLY A 801 -39.44 17.42 124.64
C GLY A 801 -38.76 18.00 125.90
N CYS A 802 -37.55 18.57 125.82
CA CYS A 802 -36.70 18.82 127.00
C CYS A 802 -36.54 20.31 127.41
N ASP A 803 -35.89 20.53 128.58
CA ASP A 803 -35.63 21.84 129.22
C ASP A 803 -34.12 22.23 129.19
N PHE A 804 -33.81 23.53 129.17
CA PHE A 804 -32.55 24.12 128.65
C PHE A 804 -31.43 24.38 129.69
N LYS A 805 -30.15 24.02 129.40
CA LYS A 805 -28.88 24.56 129.99
C LYS A 805 -27.68 24.52 129.00
N GLU A 806 -26.62 25.31 129.28
CA GLU A 806 -25.60 25.80 128.31
C GLU A 806 -24.11 25.40 128.54
N ASN A 807 -23.31 25.49 127.45
CA ASN A 807 -21.84 25.71 127.32
C ASN A 807 -20.85 24.60 127.77
N GLU A 808 -19.63 24.38 127.22
CA GLU A 808 -18.68 24.99 126.22
C GLU A 808 -17.70 23.84 125.78
N ASP A 809 -16.85 23.79 124.72
CA ASP A 809 -16.42 24.59 123.53
C ASP A 809 -15.65 23.59 122.58
N THR A 810 -16.02 23.25 121.32
CA THR A 810 -15.82 23.88 119.96
C THR A 810 -14.36 24.12 119.48
N THR A 811 -13.95 24.15 118.18
CA THR A 811 -14.50 23.84 116.81
C THR A 811 -13.50 22.89 116.05
N GLN A 812 -13.40 22.59 114.73
CA GLN A 812 -14.06 22.73 113.39
C GLN A 812 -13.34 21.73 112.39
N GLY A 813 -13.70 21.45 111.13
CA GLY A 813 -14.86 21.78 110.26
C GLY A 813 -14.56 22.63 109.00
N VAL A 814 -14.86 22.29 107.71
CA VAL A 814 -14.97 21.02 106.93
C VAL A 814 -15.20 21.31 105.40
N THR A 815 -14.63 20.50 104.47
CA THR A 815 -14.88 20.34 102.98
C THR A 815 -14.97 21.62 102.06
N GLU A 816 -15.36 21.70 100.75
CA GLU A 816 -16.04 20.84 99.71
C GLU A 816 -15.67 21.18 98.20
N LYS A 817 -16.03 20.27 97.27
CA LYS A 817 -16.64 20.38 95.89
C LYS A 817 -16.06 21.14 94.64
N GLU A 818 -16.03 20.38 93.52
CA GLU A 818 -16.62 20.57 92.13
C GLU A 818 -16.21 21.58 91.02
N SER A 819 -16.53 21.13 89.78
CA SER A 819 -16.87 21.86 88.52
C SER A 819 -15.80 22.00 87.39
N GLU A 820 -16.28 22.22 86.15
CA GLU A 820 -15.65 21.77 84.89
C GLU A 820 -15.20 22.87 83.89
N SER A 821 -14.55 22.42 82.80
CA SER A 821 -14.80 22.77 81.37
C SER A 821 -13.72 23.53 80.56
N ASN A 822 -13.58 23.07 79.29
CA ASN A 822 -13.01 23.69 78.06
C ASN A 822 -11.60 23.26 77.57
N ALA A 823 -11.58 22.41 76.52
CA ALA A 823 -10.37 22.11 75.73
C ALA A 823 -10.62 21.57 74.29
N ALA A 824 -11.46 22.24 73.46
CA ALA A 824 -11.83 21.74 72.12
C ALA A 824 -11.73 22.79 70.98
N VAL A 825 -10.50 23.17 70.56
CA VAL A 825 -10.30 24.14 69.43
C VAL A 825 -9.09 23.81 68.51
N TRP A 826 -8.21 22.85 68.82
CA TRP A 826 -6.85 22.81 68.23
C TRP A 826 -6.44 21.59 67.38
N LEU A 827 -7.34 20.67 67.03
CA LEU A 827 -6.98 19.44 66.26
C LEU A 827 -7.32 19.45 64.76
N PHE A 828 -8.11 20.40 64.25
CA PHE A 828 -8.60 20.40 62.86
C PHE A 828 -7.67 21.01 61.78
N VAL A 829 -6.41 21.34 62.09
CA VAL A 829 -5.52 22.08 61.17
C VAL A 829 -4.46 21.20 60.49
N ILE A 830 -4.28 19.94 60.91
CA ILE A 830 -3.20 19.07 60.41
C ILE A 830 -3.68 18.04 59.35
N ALA A 831 -4.95 17.61 59.40
CA ALA A 831 -5.48 16.57 58.50
C ALA A 831 -5.56 17.00 57.01
N GLY A 832 -5.85 18.27 56.73
CA GLY A 832 -6.07 18.77 55.36
C GLY A 832 -4.83 18.83 54.45
N GLY A 833 -3.66 18.43 54.94
CA GLY A 833 -2.38 18.56 54.21
C GLY A 833 -2.02 17.39 53.28
N MET A 834 -2.65 16.22 53.42
CA MET A 834 -2.22 15.00 52.71
C MET A 834 -3.05 14.65 51.47
N VAL A 835 -4.34 15.05 51.42
CA VAL A 835 -5.25 14.70 50.31
C VAL A 835 -4.83 15.35 48.97
N ALA A 836 -4.24 16.55 49.02
CA ALA A 836 -3.82 17.29 47.82
C ALA A 836 -2.57 16.72 47.11
N GLY A 837 -1.93 15.67 47.65
CA GLY A 837 -0.72 15.07 47.07
C GLY A 837 -0.97 13.88 46.14
N ALA A 838 -2.05 13.12 46.34
CA ALA A 838 -2.29 11.87 45.61
C ALA A 838 -2.85 12.09 44.20
N ALA A 839 -3.78 13.03 44.04
CA ALA A 839 -4.53 13.25 42.79
C ALA A 839 -3.73 13.92 41.64
N TYR A 840 -2.42 14.09 41.78
CA TYR A 840 -1.55 14.70 40.75
C TYR A 840 -0.61 13.69 40.07
N LEU A 841 -0.65 12.41 40.46
CA LEU A 841 0.26 11.37 39.94
C LEU A 841 -0.43 10.28 39.10
N THR A 842 -1.76 10.33 38.93
CA THR A 842 -2.55 9.27 38.28
C THR A 842 -3.01 9.58 36.85
N TRP A 843 -3.10 10.85 36.43
CA TRP A 843 -3.57 11.23 35.08
C TRP A 843 -2.69 12.34 34.48
N GLY A 844 -1.95 12.04 33.40
CA GLY A 844 -1.08 13.03 32.72
C GLY A 844 -0.37 12.53 31.45
N GLY A 845 -1.01 12.71 30.29
CA GLY A 845 -0.59 12.22 28.96
C GLY A 845 -1.52 11.10 28.49
N LYS A 846 -2.02 11.02 27.24
CA LYS A 846 -1.72 11.74 25.96
C LYS A 846 -3.03 11.89 25.14
N ASP A 847 -3.21 12.73 24.10
CA ASP A 847 -2.67 14.06 23.73
C ASP A 847 -3.78 14.83 22.95
N GLU A 848 -3.70 14.99 21.62
CA GLU A 848 -4.71 15.63 20.73
C GLU A 848 -4.72 15.00 19.31
N PRO A 849 -5.89 14.93 18.64
CA PRO A 849 -6.01 15.00 17.18
C PRO A 849 -6.85 16.23 16.71
N GLU A 850 -6.71 16.61 15.42
CA GLU A 850 -7.38 17.79 14.81
C GLU A 850 -8.86 17.52 14.39
N PRO A 851 -9.67 18.58 14.10
CA PRO A 851 -11.14 18.47 14.13
C PRO A 851 -11.86 18.37 12.77
N GLU A 852 -12.91 17.53 12.71
CA GLU A 852 -13.96 17.56 11.69
C GLU A 852 -15.18 18.44 12.10
N PRO A 853 -16.03 18.90 11.14
CA PRO A 853 -17.07 19.92 11.40
C PRO A 853 -18.48 19.41 11.73
N GLU A 854 -19.23 20.17 12.54
CA GLU A 854 -20.62 19.90 12.92
C GLU A 854 -21.66 20.05 11.76
N PRO A 855 -22.76 19.26 11.76
CA PRO A 855 -23.85 19.39 10.79
C PRO A 855 -25.11 20.10 11.33
N GLU A 856 -25.76 20.98 10.54
CA GLU A 856 -27.15 21.40 10.80
C GLU A 856 -28.06 21.52 9.56
N SER A 857 -29.08 20.64 9.55
CA SER A 857 -30.44 20.86 9.00
C SER A 857 -30.67 20.86 7.48
N LYS A 858 -31.93 20.58 7.10
CA LYS A 858 -32.41 20.33 5.72
C LYS A 858 -33.38 21.43 5.27
N LEU A 859 -33.49 21.69 3.96
CA LEU A 859 -34.74 21.49 3.17
C LEU A 859 -34.75 22.09 1.73
N VAL A 860 -35.28 21.30 0.79
CA VAL A 860 -36.00 21.68 -0.47
C VAL A 860 -35.20 22.25 -1.67
N ALA A 861 -35.18 21.48 -2.77
CA ALA A 861 -35.02 21.94 -4.16
C ALA A 861 -36.41 22.12 -4.83
N PRO A 862 -36.58 22.84 -5.98
CA PRO A 862 -36.32 22.20 -7.30
C PRO A 862 -36.05 23.09 -8.57
N ILE A 863 -35.23 22.55 -9.50
CA ILE A 863 -35.43 22.53 -11.00
C ILE A 863 -35.16 23.78 -11.91
N ARG A 864 -34.18 23.62 -12.85
CA ARG A 864 -33.99 24.22 -14.23
C ARG A 864 -33.67 25.74 -14.40
N PRO A 865 -33.13 26.17 -15.58
CA PRO A 865 -32.15 25.58 -16.55
C PRO A 865 -31.06 26.64 -16.98
N PRO A 866 -30.26 26.51 -18.06
CA PRO A 866 -29.04 27.34 -18.29
C PRO A 866 -29.11 28.42 -19.41
N GLU A 867 -28.19 29.40 -19.31
CA GLU A 867 -27.61 30.33 -20.31
C GLU A 867 -26.11 30.50 -19.89
N LEU A 868 -25.07 30.41 -20.72
CA LEU A 868 -24.65 31.13 -21.96
C LEU A 868 -23.87 32.45 -21.72
N ASP A 869 -23.04 32.78 -22.73
CA ASP A 869 -22.04 33.88 -22.90
C ASP A 869 -20.61 33.47 -22.47
N GLU A 870 -19.59 33.39 -23.36
CA GLU A 870 -18.99 34.38 -24.30
C GLU A 870 -18.10 35.44 -23.63
N ASP A 871 -16.79 35.18 -23.55
CA ASP A 871 -15.67 36.07 -23.97
C ASP A 871 -14.36 35.26 -24.06
#